data_AF-F8N0C9-F1
#
_entry.id   AF-F8N0C9-F1
#
_cell.length_a   1.000
_cell.length_b   1.000
_cell.length_c   1.000
_cell.angle_alpha   90.00
_cell.angle_beta   90.00
_cell.angle_gamma   90.00
#
_symmetry.space_group_name_H-M   'P 1'
#
loop_
_entity.id
_entity.type
_entity.pdbx_description
1 polymer ?
#
loop_
_entity_poly.entity_id
_entity_poly.type
_entity_poly.pdbx_seq_one_letter_code
_entity_poly.pdbx_strand_id
1 'polypeptide(L)'
;MDAQELSQYLADAPPSVVRLEVEKHFDALTDKQKRYAHFISKASFAGNRIVLRQVSPESESIYDFIIALHKASGGDWKALAEKAGVDEAGLNAFLQYAAQFLGNSGNYKSFGDSKFIPRCDENVFASLASTSPEAEKHYKATNGAIFSTDKPGLLHLGFTDQGHLTTYYPDSPDITKDEIDAVAKWMQKAGLLPENTRLRKTKDGIFELLIASAVTSIPSEGGDIGKDSEYKITEGPLEGKTIKLVYGDYAAEMKAITEYTKKAAENAENETQQKMHTAYAKPMVECNIGFIETYRDPAGVRGEWEGFAAVVNQERTRAFGELVRSAPSLIPLLPWSKEFEKDKFLSPDFTSLEVLTFCGSGIPAGINIPNYDDIRQQEGFKNVSLGNVLSAKAPDEKIPFIADSDLEVYKKYRDAAFEVQVGLHELTGHGCGKLLQETSPGEYNFDHTNPPISPVTGKPVTTWYKPGQTWGSVFGGLAGAYEECRAELVAMHLSCEFQALKIFGFGDGTVDMDGEAGDVLYASYLSMARAGLTSVEFWDPKSQKWGQPHCQARFAILKSFLQAEDDFCKLEYEKEDLSDLKIKLDRSKILTSGRKAVGDFLQKIHIYKSTADVENGTKFFTDMSGVGLEYWGTKVRDVVLKNKQPRKVFVQANTYLDEATGKVSLKHYDATPEGIIQSWADRE
;
A
#
# COMPACT_ATOMS: atom_id res chain seq x y z
N MET A 1 -20.18 8.97 -23.33
CA MET A 1 -19.57 7.74 -22.82
C MET A 1 -20.38 6.58 -23.33
N ASP A 2 -19.75 5.59 -23.95
CA ASP A 2 -20.45 4.38 -24.37
C ASP A 2 -20.56 3.36 -23.21
N ALA A 3 -21.28 2.25 -23.43
CA ALA A 3 -21.49 1.24 -22.40
C ALA A 3 -20.20 0.52 -21.97
N GLN A 4 -19.22 0.40 -22.88
CA GLN A 4 -17.95 -0.26 -22.59
C GLN A 4 -17.06 0.64 -21.73
N GLU A 5 -17.01 1.94 -22.02
CA GLU A 5 -16.34 2.95 -21.20
C GLU A 5 -16.98 3.04 -19.81
N LEU A 6 -18.32 3.12 -19.73
CA LEU A 6 -19.05 3.21 -18.47
C LEU A 6 -18.78 2.01 -17.56
N SER A 7 -18.60 0.81 -18.13
CA SER A 7 -18.34 -0.41 -17.38
C SER A 7 -17.10 -0.34 -16.47
N GLN A 8 -16.13 0.53 -16.81
CA GLN A 8 -14.90 0.74 -16.03
C GLN A 8 -15.13 1.55 -14.75
N TYR A 9 -16.19 2.36 -14.74
CA TYR A 9 -16.62 3.21 -13.62
C TYR A 9 -17.73 2.57 -12.81
N LEU A 10 -18.14 1.33 -13.11
CA LEU A 10 -19.10 0.62 -12.25
C LEU A 10 -18.38 0.07 -11.02
N ALA A 11 -19.08 0.11 -9.88
CA ALA A 11 -18.64 -0.56 -8.65
C ALA A 11 -18.38 -2.05 -8.91
N ASP A 12 -17.40 -2.63 -8.21
CA ASP A 12 -17.08 -4.05 -8.33
C ASP A 12 -18.25 -4.89 -7.80
N ALA A 13 -18.61 -5.97 -8.50
CA ALA A 13 -19.76 -6.80 -8.17
C ALA A 13 -19.47 -8.29 -8.39
N PRO A 14 -19.32 -9.10 -7.31
CA PRO A 14 -19.26 -8.67 -5.91
C PRO A 14 -17.92 -7.97 -5.58
N PRO A 15 -17.87 -7.07 -4.58
CA PRO A 15 -16.62 -6.57 -4.04
C PRO A 15 -15.88 -7.65 -3.25
N SER A 16 -14.55 -7.55 -3.15
CA SER A 16 -13.74 -8.47 -2.34
C SER A 16 -13.69 -7.99 -0.87
N VAL A 17 -14.73 -8.26 -0.10
CA VAL A 17 -14.77 -7.91 1.34
C VAL A 17 -13.92 -8.91 2.15
N VAL A 18 -13.02 -8.39 2.98
CA VAL A 18 -12.10 -9.20 3.81
C VAL A 18 -12.07 -8.68 5.25
N ARG A 19 -11.91 -9.56 6.23
CA ARG A 19 -11.73 -9.15 7.63
C ARG A 19 -10.25 -8.84 7.90
N LEU A 20 -10.01 -7.78 8.67
CA LEU A 20 -8.68 -7.46 9.16
C LEU A 20 -8.47 -8.15 10.53
N GLU A 21 -7.75 -9.27 10.52
CA GLU A 21 -7.55 -10.11 11.71
C GLU A 21 -6.52 -9.48 12.66
N VAL A 22 -6.86 -9.31 13.93
CA VAL A 22 -5.93 -8.73 14.93
C VAL A 22 -6.10 -9.28 16.35
N GLU A 23 -7.15 -10.08 16.62
CA GLU A 23 -7.55 -10.50 17.97
C GLU A 23 -6.41 -11.15 18.77
N LYS A 24 -5.75 -12.17 18.21
CA LYS A 24 -4.59 -12.85 18.82
C LYS A 24 -3.53 -11.87 19.31
N HIS A 25 -3.28 -10.81 18.55
CA HIS A 25 -2.24 -9.82 18.84
C HIS A 25 -2.74 -8.75 19.82
N PHE A 26 -3.99 -8.32 19.67
CA PHE A 26 -4.64 -7.40 20.58
C PHE A 26 -4.75 -8.00 21.99
N ASP A 27 -5.09 -9.28 22.11
CA ASP A 27 -5.26 -9.95 23.41
C ASP A 27 -3.97 -10.08 24.20
N ALA A 28 -2.83 -10.15 23.51
CA ALA A 28 -1.51 -10.15 24.13
C ALA A 28 -1.11 -8.79 24.74
N LEU A 29 -1.83 -7.71 24.44
CA LEU A 29 -1.58 -6.40 25.01
C LEU A 29 -2.03 -6.31 26.48
N THR A 30 -1.25 -5.58 27.28
CA THR A 30 -1.67 -5.15 28.62
C THR A 30 -2.87 -4.21 28.55
N ASP A 31 -3.63 -4.08 29.65
CA ASP A 31 -4.78 -3.16 29.70
C ASP A 31 -4.39 -1.71 29.35
N LYS A 32 -3.18 -1.27 29.74
CA LYS A 32 -2.65 0.07 29.39
C LYS A 32 -2.42 0.20 27.88
N GLN A 33 -1.81 -0.80 27.26
CA GLN A 33 -1.56 -0.82 25.81
C GLN A 33 -2.88 -0.91 25.01
N LYS A 34 -3.88 -1.67 25.48
CA LYS A 34 -5.21 -1.72 24.87
C LYS A 34 -5.91 -0.36 24.92
N ARG A 35 -5.84 0.36 26.05
CA ARG A 35 -6.34 1.74 26.16
C ARG A 35 -5.61 2.71 25.23
N TYR A 36 -4.29 2.61 25.14
CA TYR A 36 -3.50 3.40 24.20
C TYR A 36 -3.98 3.18 22.76
N ALA A 37 -4.06 1.91 22.32
CA ALA A 37 -4.52 1.55 20.98
C ALA A 37 -5.97 2.00 20.70
N HIS A 38 -6.85 1.94 21.71
CA HIS A 38 -8.22 2.45 21.64
C HIS A 38 -8.26 3.96 21.34
N PHE A 39 -7.53 4.77 22.10
CA PHE A 39 -7.55 6.23 21.91
C PHE A 39 -6.88 6.66 20.60
N ILE A 40 -5.82 5.98 20.16
CA ILE A 40 -5.27 6.21 18.80
C ILE A 40 -6.29 5.83 17.73
N SER A 41 -7.01 4.72 17.88
CA SER A 41 -8.07 4.33 16.94
C SER A 41 -9.18 5.38 16.87
N LYS A 42 -9.61 5.91 18.02
CA LYS A 42 -10.60 7.00 18.09
C LYS A 42 -10.08 8.30 17.47
N ALA A 43 -8.82 8.68 17.73
CA ALA A 43 -8.20 9.84 17.11
C ALA A 43 -8.12 9.72 15.58
N SER A 44 -7.72 8.54 15.08
CA SER A 44 -7.59 8.26 13.65
C SER A 44 -8.93 8.45 12.92
N PHE A 45 -10.00 7.84 13.43
CA PHE A 45 -11.33 7.92 12.83
C PHE A 45 -12.07 9.24 13.09
N ALA A 46 -11.67 10.02 14.10
CA ALA A 46 -12.18 11.38 14.26
C ALA A 46 -11.86 12.27 13.04
N GLY A 47 -10.81 11.95 12.28
CA GLY A 47 -10.50 12.62 11.02
C GLY A 47 -11.14 12.01 9.77
N ASN A 48 -12.02 11.00 9.86
CA ASN A 48 -12.69 10.43 8.68
C ASN A 48 -13.46 11.49 7.86
N ARG A 49 -14.07 12.47 8.54
CA ARG A 49 -14.76 13.59 7.89
C ARG A 49 -13.81 14.47 7.08
N ILE A 50 -12.54 14.57 7.50
CA ILE A 50 -11.49 15.26 6.73
C ILE A 50 -11.27 14.53 5.41
N VAL A 51 -11.09 13.21 5.44
CA VAL A 51 -10.89 12.38 4.24
C VAL A 51 -12.07 12.51 3.28
N LEU A 52 -13.30 12.38 3.77
CA LEU A 52 -14.51 12.56 2.95
C LEU A 52 -14.52 13.92 2.25
N ARG A 53 -14.18 15.00 2.96
CA ARG A 53 -14.09 16.37 2.40
C ARG A 53 -12.91 16.55 1.44
N GLN A 54 -11.85 15.76 1.57
CA GLN A 54 -10.70 15.73 0.64
C GLN A 54 -10.97 14.91 -0.64
N VAL A 55 -12.01 14.07 -0.66
CA VAL A 55 -12.38 13.25 -1.83
C VAL A 55 -13.27 14.01 -2.81
N SER A 56 -14.48 14.37 -2.38
CA SER A 56 -15.50 14.97 -3.24
C SER A 56 -16.53 15.75 -2.43
N PRO A 57 -17.17 16.78 -3.02
CA PRO A 57 -18.17 17.58 -2.31
C PRO A 57 -19.35 16.76 -1.74
N GLU A 58 -19.71 15.66 -2.41
CA GLU A 58 -20.85 14.82 -2.06
C GLU A 58 -20.53 13.73 -1.03
N SER A 59 -19.24 13.44 -0.76
CA SER A 59 -18.83 12.26 0.02
C SER A 59 -19.41 12.25 1.44
N GLU A 60 -19.42 13.37 2.16
CA GLU A 60 -20.05 13.40 3.50
C GLU A 60 -21.55 13.08 3.45
N SER A 61 -22.26 13.57 2.44
CA SER A 61 -23.69 13.31 2.28
C SER A 61 -23.96 11.85 1.92
N ILE A 62 -23.10 11.21 1.12
CA ILE A 62 -23.21 9.79 0.81
C ILE A 62 -22.96 8.95 2.07
N TYR A 63 -21.93 9.29 2.86
CA TYR A 63 -21.64 8.64 4.12
C TYR A 63 -22.86 8.71 5.06
N ASP A 64 -23.39 9.92 5.29
CA ASP A 64 -24.54 10.11 6.18
C ASP A 64 -25.80 9.39 5.68
N PHE A 65 -26.00 9.34 4.35
CA PHE A 65 -27.09 8.59 3.73
C PHE A 65 -27.01 7.09 4.06
N ILE A 66 -25.84 6.47 3.91
CA ILE A 66 -25.63 5.05 4.21
C ILE A 66 -25.87 4.78 5.70
N ILE A 67 -25.31 5.60 6.59
CA ILE A 67 -25.46 5.45 8.03
C ILE A 67 -26.91 5.69 8.48
N ALA A 68 -27.62 6.65 7.89
CA ALA A 68 -29.03 6.90 8.19
C ALA A 68 -29.92 5.71 7.80
N LEU A 69 -29.67 5.07 6.66
CA LEU A 69 -30.40 3.84 6.25
C LEU A 69 -30.13 2.66 7.20
N HIS A 70 -28.89 2.49 7.63
CA HIS A 70 -28.55 1.46 8.62
C HIS A 70 -29.27 1.71 9.95
N LYS A 71 -29.24 2.94 10.47
CA LYS A 71 -29.97 3.33 11.68
C LYS A 71 -31.48 3.13 11.55
N ALA A 72 -32.06 3.50 10.41
CA ALA A 72 -33.50 3.36 10.16
C ALA A 72 -33.96 1.90 10.03
N SER A 73 -33.08 1.01 9.55
CA SER A 73 -33.36 -0.43 9.42
C SER A 73 -32.97 -1.24 10.66
N GLY A 74 -32.15 -0.69 11.56
CA GLY A 74 -31.52 -1.47 12.62
C GLY A 74 -30.62 -2.59 12.09
N GLY A 75 -30.13 -2.46 10.86
CA GLY A 75 -29.38 -3.49 10.14
C GLY A 75 -30.24 -4.54 9.42
N ASP A 76 -31.58 -4.48 9.50
CA ASP A 76 -32.47 -5.37 8.74
C ASP A 76 -32.70 -4.83 7.31
N TRP A 77 -31.71 -5.08 6.46
CA TRP A 77 -31.71 -4.62 5.07
C TRP A 77 -32.83 -5.21 4.22
N LYS A 78 -33.29 -6.44 4.54
CA LYS A 78 -34.38 -7.10 3.80
C LYS A 78 -35.71 -6.42 4.07
N ALA A 79 -36.04 -6.17 5.35
CA ALA A 79 -37.24 -5.44 5.72
C ALA A 79 -37.22 -4.00 5.17
N LEU A 80 -36.04 -3.36 5.13
CA LEU A 80 -35.87 -2.04 4.52
C LEU A 80 -36.21 -2.05 3.02
N ALA A 81 -35.69 -3.03 2.27
CA ALA A 81 -35.96 -3.16 0.84
C ALA A 81 -37.42 -3.47 0.54
N GLU A 82 -38.05 -4.35 1.33
CA GLU A 82 -39.50 -4.61 1.23
C GLU A 82 -40.32 -3.34 1.44
N LYS A 83 -39.99 -2.55 2.47
CA LYS A 83 -40.62 -1.25 2.74
C LYS A 83 -40.42 -0.26 1.59
N ALA A 84 -39.24 -0.27 0.96
CA ALA A 84 -38.90 0.59 -0.16
C ALA A 84 -39.48 0.12 -1.50
N GLY A 85 -40.01 -1.11 -1.59
CA GLY A 85 -40.39 -1.72 -2.87
C GLY A 85 -39.19 -2.02 -3.78
N VAL A 86 -38.02 -2.29 -3.18
CA VAL A 86 -36.77 -2.62 -3.88
C VAL A 86 -36.57 -4.13 -3.88
N ASP A 87 -36.20 -4.69 -5.03
CA ASP A 87 -35.92 -6.12 -5.14
C ASP A 87 -34.52 -6.49 -4.60
N GLU A 88 -34.26 -7.79 -4.50
CA GLU A 88 -32.99 -8.30 -3.97
C GLU A 88 -31.78 -7.84 -4.80
N ALA A 89 -31.93 -7.74 -6.13
CA ALA A 89 -30.85 -7.29 -7.01
C ALA A 89 -30.49 -5.82 -6.78
N GLY A 90 -31.50 -4.95 -6.64
CA GLY A 90 -31.33 -3.54 -6.30
C GLY A 90 -30.72 -3.34 -4.93
N LEU A 91 -31.20 -4.07 -3.91
CA LEU A 91 -30.61 -4.02 -2.57
C LEU A 91 -29.14 -4.46 -2.58
N ASN A 92 -28.83 -5.58 -3.24
CA ASN A 92 -27.46 -6.07 -3.33
C ASN A 92 -26.53 -5.06 -4.02
N ALA A 93 -26.98 -4.42 -5.10
CA ALA A 93 -26.21 -3.38 -5.78
C ALA A 93 -25.93 -2.16 -4.87
N PHE A 94 -26.91 -1.74 -4.06
CA PHE A 94 -26.72 -0.69 -3.05
C PHE A 94 -25.69 -1.10 -1.99
N LEU A 95 -25.84 -2.28 -1.39
CA LEU A 95 -24.94 -2.77 -0.34
C LEU A 95 -23.49 -2.90 -0.83
N GLN A 96 -23.31 -3.43 -2.06
CA GLN A 96 -21.99 -3.55 -2.68
C GLN A 96 -21.34 -2.18 -2.94
N TYR A 97 -22.11 -1.18 -3.36
CA TYR A 97 -21.63 0.20 -3.50
C TYR A 97 -21.28 0.81 -2.14
N ALA A 98 -22.17 0.69 -1.15
CA ALA A 98 -21.96 1.24 0.20
C ALA A 98 -20.70 0.66 0.86
N ALA A 99 -20.46 -0.65 0.71
CA ALA A 99 -19.25 -1.31 1.19
C ALA A 99 -17.98 -0.71 0.56
N GLN A 100 -17.96 -0.53 -0.76
CA GLN A 100 -16.83 0.08 -1.48
C GLN A 100 -16.64 1.56 -1.11
N PHE A 101 -17.73 2.32 -0.99
CA PHE A 101 -17.71 3.71 -0.55
C PHE A 101 -17.06 3.86 0.83
N LEU A 102 -17.54 3.09 1.80
CA LEU A 102 -17.02 3.13 3.17
C LEU A 102 -15.56 2.68 3.24
N GLY A 103 -15.18 1.66 2.47
CA GLY A 103 -13.80 1.19 2.45
C GLY A 103 -12.80 2.06 1.68
N ASN A 104 -13.27 2.93 0.79
CA ASN A 104 -12.45 3.96 0.13
C ASN A 104 -12.55 5.32 0.84
N SER A 105 -13.35 5.43 1.90
CA SER A 105 -13.70 6.70 2.55
C SER A 105 -14.16 7.78 1.55
N GLY A 106 -14.91 7.38 0.52
CA GLY A 106 -15.33 8.26 -0.57
C GLY A 106 -15.77 7.50 -1.84
N ASN A 107 -16.33 8.23 -2.81
CA ASN A 107 -16.87 7.66 -4.06
C ASN A 107 -15.87 7.60 -5.23
N TYR A 108 -14.57 7.73 -4.94
CA TYR A 108 -13.46 7.55 -5.89
C TYR A 108 -12.54 6.45 -5.36
N LYS A 109 -12.05 5.59 -6.25
CA LYS A 109 -11.12 4.51 -5.90
C LYS A 109 -9.81 5.12 -5.41
N SER A 110 -9.35 4.74 -4.22
CA SER A 110 -8.03 5.16 -3.71
C SER A 110 -6.88 4.64 -4.55
N PHE A 111 -7.09 3.56 -5.29
CA PHE A 111 -6.17 3.07 -6.30
C PHE A 111 -6.74 3.35 -7.70
N GLY A 112 -6.27 4.43 -8.33
CA GLY A 112 -6.61 4.83 -9.70
C GLY A 112 -7.51 6.06 -9.81
N ASP A 113 -7.84 6.73 -8.70
CA ASP A 113 -8.46 8.06 -8.64
C ASP A 113 -9.65 8.27 -9.57
N SER A 114 -10.41 7.19 -9.76
CA SER A 114 -11.57 7.13 -10.65
C SER A 114 -12.84 6.95 -9.83
N LYS A 115 -13.90 7.65 -10.22
CA LYS A 115 -15.21 7.50 -9.63
C LYS A 115 -15.72 6.07 -9.85
N PHE A 116 -16.45 5.54 -8.88
CA PHE A 116 -17.22 4.31 -9.08
C PHE A 116 -18.70 4.55 -8.80
N ILE A 117 -19.54 3.93 -9.60
CA ILE A 117 -20.97 4.21 -9.73
C ILE A 117 -21.75 2.94 -9.38
N PRO A 118 -22.88 3.04 -8.64
CA PRO A 118 -23.72 1.88 -8.38
C PRO A 118 -24.18 1.22 -9.69
N ARG A 119 -24.33 -0.11 -9.68
CA ARG A 119 -24.78 -0.88 -10.86
C ARG A 119 -26.28 -0.86 -11.08
N CYS A 120 -27.06 -0.44 -10.09
CA CYS A 120 -28.51 -0.33 -10.18
C CYS A 120 -28.94 1.05 -10.69
N ASP A 121 -30.22 1.16 -11.04
CA ASP A 121 -30.82 2.45 -11.39
C ASP A 121 -30.90 3.38 -10.17
N GLU A 122 -30.83 4.69 -10.43
CA GLU A 122 -30.94 5.75 -9.42
C GLU A 122 -32.22 5.65 -8.58
N ASN A 123 -33.32 5.17 -9.18
CA ASN A 123 -34.60 4.95 -8.50
C ASN A 123 -34.50 3.99 -7.30
N VAL A 124 -33.54 3.05 -7.30
CA VAL A 124 -33.29 2.17 -6.15
C VAL A 124 -32.85 2.98 -4.94
N PHE A 125 -31.88 3.90 -5.13
CA PHE A 125 -31.38 4.75 -4.06
C PHE A 125 -32.46 5.73 -3.59
N ALA A 126 -33.22 6.32 -4.52
CA ALA A 126 -34.33 7.20 -4.17
C ALA A 126 -35.43 6.49 -3.36
N SER A 127 -35.76 5.25 -3.72
CA SER A 127 -36.76 4.43 -3.01
C SER A 127 -36.28 4.06 -1.60
N LEU A 128 -35.02 3.62 -1.46
CA LEU A 128 -34.42 3.39 -0.14
C LEU A 128 -34.38 4.67 0.70
N ALA A 129 -33.99 5.80 0.11
CA ALA A 129 -33.96 7.08 0.81
C ALA A 129 -35.34 7.49 1.35
N SER A 130 -36.42 7.21 0.62
CA SER A 130 -37.78 7.54 1.03
C SER A 130 -38.26 6.82 2.30
N THR A 131 -37.55 5.80 2.77
CA THR A 131 -37.94 5.06 3.98
C THR A 131 -37.59 5.77 5.29
N SER A 132 -36.76 6.83 5.24
CA SER A 132 -36.32 7.63 6.40
C SER A 132 -36.16 9.11 6.01
N PRO A 133 -36.76 10.06 6.74
CA PRO A 133 -36.57 11.49 6.48
C PRO A 133 -35.11 11.95 6.52
N GLU A 134 -34.32 11.40 7.44
CA GLU A 134 -32.88 11.65 7.55
C GLU A 134 -32.14 11.12 6.31
N ALA A 135 -32.41 9.88 5.89
CA ALA A 135 -31.80 9.32 4.69
C ALA A 135 -32.18 10.13 3.44
N GLU A 136 -33.45 10.52 3.31
CA GLU A 136 -33.94 11.35 2.20
C GLU A 136 -33.24 12.71 2.16
N LYS A 137 -33.03 13.36 3.31
CA LYS A 137 -32.29 14.62 3.42
C LYS A 137 -30.88 14.48 2.87
N HIS A 138 -30.15 13.45 3.29
CA HIS A 138 -28.76 13.23 2.88
C HIS A 138 -28.66 12.81 1.41
N TYR A 139 -29.56 11.95 0.93
CA TYR A 139 -29.64 11.59 -0.49
C TYR A 139 -29.86 12.81 -1.38
N LYS A 140 -30.82 13.68 -1.03
CA LYS A 140 -31.07 14.95 -1.75
C LYS A 140 -29.85 15.88 -1.74
N ALA A 141 -29.10 15.92 -0.65
CA ALA A 141 -27.90 16.74 -0.54
C ALA A 141 -26.76 16.29 -1.49
N THR A 142 -26.78 15.04 -1.97
CA THR A 142 -25.84 14.58 -3.01
C THR A 142 -26.09 15.20 -4.38
N ASN A 143 -27.29 15.77 -4.61
CA ASN A 143 -27.65 16.45 -5.86
C ASN A 143 -27.39 15.62 -7.14
N GLY A 144 -27.66 14.30 -7.09
CA GLY A 144 -27.45 13.37 -8.21
C GLY A 144 -25.99 12.99 -8.47
N ALA A 145 -25.05 13.51 -7.67
CA ALA A 145 -23.62 13.28 -7.88
C ALA A 145 -23.22 11.81 -7.77
N ILE A 146 -24.00 10.95 -7.08
CA ILE A 146 -23.74 9.49 -7.04
C ILE A 146 -23.70 8.89 -8.45
N PHE A 147 -24.61 9.29 -9.34
CA PHE A 147 -24.83 8.69 -10.66
C PHE A 147 -24.34 9.53 -11.85
N SER A 148 -23.93 10.79 -11.61
CA SER A 148 -23.49 11.70 -12.67
C SER A 148 -22.30 11.16 -13.46
N THR A 149 -22.49 11.12 -14.80
CA THR A 149 -21.53 10.71 -15.83
C THR A 149 -21.51 11.67 -17.03
N ASP A 150 -22.29 12.75 -16.96
CA ASP A 150 -22.47 13.74 -18.03
C ASP A 150 -21.19 14.52 -18.35
N LYS A 151 -20.26 14.59 -17.38
CA LYS A 151 -18.94 15.21 -17.52
C LYS A 151 -17.84 14.18 -17.28
N PRO A 152 -17.32 13.53 -18.33
CA PRO A 152 -16.29 12.50 -18.20
C PRO A 152 -15.05 12.93 -17.41
N GLY A 153 -14.65 14.20 -17.52
CA GLY A 153 -13.52 14.75 -16.75
C GLY A 153 -13.71 14.64 -15.25
N LEU A 154 -14.95 14.82 -14.74
CA LEU A 154 -15.28 14.70 -13.32
C LEU A 154 -15.33 13.25 -12.83
N LEU A 155 -15.12 12.25 -13.69
CA LEU A 155 -14.96 10.86 -13.25
C LEU A 155 -13.54 10.56 -12.76
N HIS A 156 -12.66 11.56 -12.79
CA HIS A 156 -11.27 11.47 -12.34
C HIS A 156 -10.93 12.60 -11.39
N LEU A 157 -10.09 12.30 -10.41
CA LEU A 157 -9.46 13.33 -9.59
C LEU A 157 -8.29 13.94 -10.35
N GLY A 158 -8.14 15.26 -10.27
CA GLY A 158 -7.15 15.98 -11.07
C GLY A 158 -7.30 17.50 -10.98
N PHE A 159 -6.57 18.22 -11.83
CA PHE A 159 -6.68 19.69 -11.89
C PHE A 159 -8.03 20.17 -12.45
N THR A 160 -8.57 21.22 -11.84
CA THR A 160 -9.85 21.84 -12.23
C THR A 160 -9.82 22.42 -13.64
N ASP A 161 -8.70 23.02 -14.05
CA ASP A 161 -8.49 23.60 -15.38
C ASP A 161 -8.36 22.56 -16.50
N GLN A 162 -8.17 21.29 -16.14
CA GLN A 162 -8.24 20.12 -17.03
C GLN A 162 -9.63 19.47 -17.04
N GLY A 163 -10.60 20.05 -16.31
CA GLY A 163 -11.97 19.53 -16.21
C GLY A 163 -12.14 18.37 -15.24
N HIS A 164 -11.18 18.13 -14.35
CA HIS A 164 -11.21 17.08 -13.33
C HIS A 164 -11.75 17.59 -11.99
N LEU A 165 -12.01 16.65 -11.06
CA LEU A 165 -12.49 16.98 -9.72
C LEU A 165 -11.34 17.04 -8.72
N THR A 166 -11.38 18.00 -7.80
CA THR A 166 -10.53 18.03 -6.61
C THR A 166 -11.16 18.95 -5.57
N THR A 167 -11.01 18.63 -4.29
CA THR A 167 -11.47 19.47 -3.18
C THR A 167 -10.33 20.03 -2.34
N TYR A 168 -9.07 19.81 -2.75
CA TYR A 168 -7.89 20.53 -2.23
C TYR A 168 -7.88 22.01 -2.64
N TYR A 169 -8.67 22.35 -3.67
CA TYR A 169 -8.88 23.71 -4.16
C TYR A 169 -10.36 24.13 -4.04
N PRO A 170 -10.91 24.23 -2.83
CA PRO A 170 -12.35 24.43 -2.62
C PRO A 170 -12.79 25.81 -3.11
N ASP A 171 -14.05 25.91 -3.54
CA ASP A 171 -14.70 27.15 -4.00
C ASP A 171 -13.93 27.93 -5.09
N SER A 172 -13.07 27.24 -5.83
CA SER A 172 -12.09 27.85 -6.76
C SER A 172 -12.20 27.30 -8.19
N PRO A 173 -13.36 27.43 -8.86
CA PRO A 173 -13.57 26.81 -10.17
C PRO A 173 -12.66 27.35 -11.28
N ASP A 174 -12.06 28.53 -11.09
CA ASP A 174 -11.20 29.23 -12.05
C ASP A 174 -9.72 29.27 -11.62
N ILE A 175 -9.33 28.53 -10.57
CA ILE A 175 -7.91 28.41 -10.21
C ILE A 175 -7.18 27.58 -11.25
N THR A 176 -6.00 28.05 -11.65
CA THR A 176 -5.15 27.36 -12.63
C THR A 176 -3.99 26.64 -11.96
N LYS A 177 -3.46 25.64 -12.66
CA LYS A 177 -2.22 24.95 -12.24
C LYS A 177 -1.06 25.93 -12.02
N ASP A 178 -0.91 26.93 -12.89
CA ASP A 178 0.18 27.92 -12.76
C ASP A 178 0.04 28.77 -11.48
N GLU A 179 -1.18 29.12 -11.08
CA GLU A 179 -1.45 29.82 -9.83
C GLU A 179 -1.14 28.94 -8.62
N ILE A 180 -1.53 27.65 -8.67
CA ILE A 180 -1.23 26.66 -7.64
C ILE A 180 0.29 26.50 -7.48
N ASP A 181 1.01 26.32 -8.57
CA ASP A 181 2.47 26.19 -8.59
C ASP A 181 3.15 27.46 -8.04
N ALA A 182 2.60 28.64 -8.32
CA ALA A 182 3.12 29.90 -7.82
C ALA A 182 2.90 30.07 -6.31
N VAL A 183 1.74 29.68 -5.77
CA VAL A 183 1.51 29.64 -4.32
C VAL A 183 2.45 28.64 -3.65
N ALA A 184 2.63 27.43 -4.21
CA ALA A 184 3.53 26.43 -3.66
C ALA A 184 4.99 26.93 -3.59
N LYS A 185 5.48 27.61 -4.64
CA LYS A 185 6.80 28.25 -4.63
C LYS A 185 6.92 29.36 -3.56
N TRP A 186 5.84 30.12 -3.35
CA TRP A 186 5.83 31.12 -2.28
C TRP A 186 5.91 30.45 -0.90
N MET A 187 5.12 29.40 -0.65
CA MET A 187 5.14 28.64 0.61
C MET A 187 6.54 28.09 0.91
N GLN A 188 7.19 27.51 -0.10
CA GLN A 188 8.57 27.04 -0.01
C GLN A 188 9.55 28.16 0.39
N LYS A 189 9.45 29.34 -0.25
CA LYS A 189 10.29 30.51 0.08
C LYS A 189 10.02 31.04 1.49
N ALA A 190 8.78 30.99 1.94
CA ALA A 190 8.37 31.39 3.28
C ALA A 190 8.76 30.37 4.36
N GLY A 191 9.09 29.13 3.99
CA GLY A 191 9.32 28.05 4.95
C GLY A 191 8.02 27.49 5.56
N LEU A 192 6.89 27.66 4.87
CA LEU A 192 5.59 27.11 5.27
C LEU A 192 5.35 25.77 4.55
N LEU A 193 5.14 24.71 5.34
CA LEU A 193 4.88 23.37 4.83
C LEU A 193 3.43 23.23 4.31
N PRO A 194 3.19 22.62 3.14
CA PRO A 194 1.87 22.57 2.51
C PRO A 194 0.93 21.44 2.95
N GLU A 195 1.43 20.43 3.66
CA GLU A 195 0.78 19.13 3.86
C GLU A 195 -0.60 19.25 4.52
N ASN A 196 -0.75 20.16 5.49
CA ASN A 196 -2.01 20.37 6.23
C ASN A 196 -2.85 21.53 5.69
N THR A 197 -2.67 21.90 4.41
CA THR A 197 -3.36 23.05 3.81
C THR A 197 -4.32 22.66 2.69
N ARG A 198 -5.33 23.49 2.46
CA ARG A 198 -6.06 23.62 1.20
C ARG A 198 -5.90 25.04 0.65
N LEU A 199 -6.19 25.24 -0.63
CA LEU A 199 -6.01 26.55 -1.28
C LEU A 199 -7.32 27.04 -1.93
N ARG A 200 -7.83 28.18 -1.46
CA ARG A 200 -9.00 28.82 -2.05
C ARG A 200 -8.62 30.12 -2.76
N LYS A 201 -9.00 30.26 -4.03
CA LYS A 201 -8.95 31.50 -4.79
C LYS A 201 -10.30 32.23 -4.66
N THR A 202 -10.28 33.41 -4.06
CA THR A 202 -11.50 34.22 -3.94
C THR A 202 -11.79 34.97 -5.25
N LYS A 203 -13.03 35.45 -5.41
CA LYS A 203 -13.43 36.28 -6.57
C LYS A 203 -12.62 37.56 -6.72
N ASP A 204 -12.05 38.07 -5.64
CA ASP A 204 -11.20 39.27 -5.63
C ASP A 204 -9.73 38.95 -6.00
N GLY A 205 -9.42 37.68 -6.30
CA GLY A 205 -8.08 37.22 -6.64
C GLY A 205 -7.15 37.10 -5.42
N ILE A 206 -7.71 36.91 -4.23
CA ILE A 206 -6.95 36.58 -3.01
C ILE A 206 -6.80 35.07 -2.92
N PHE A 207 -5.61 34.60 -2.55
CA PHE A 207 -5.30 33.20 -2.34
C PHE A 207 -5.29 32.89 -0.84
N GLU A 208 -6.30 32.18 -0.37
CA GLU A 208 -6.43 31.78 1.03
C GLU A 208 -5.88 30.36 1.23
N LEU A 209 -4.81 30.25 2.01
CA LEU A 209 -4.29 28.99 2.53
C LEU A 209 -5.11 28.62 3.76
N LEU A 210 -6.01 27.65 3.59
CA LEU A 210 -6.82 27.10 4.65
C LEU A 210 -5.96 26.09 5.43
N ILE A 211 -5.60 26.42 6.67
CA ILE A 211 -4.74 25.62 7.53
C ILE A 211 -5.62 24.77 8.44
N ALA A 212 -5.40 23.45 8.40
CA ALA A 212 -6.09 22.52 9.27
C ALA A 212 -5.66 22.70 10.73
N SER A 213 -6.58 23.16 11.59
CA SER A 213 -6.27 23.43 12.99
C SER A 213 -7.52 23.47 13.87
N ALA A 214 -7.38 23.04 15.13
CA ALA A 214 -8.46 23.14 16.11
C ALA A 214 -8.77 24.60 16.52
N VAL A 215 -7.77 25.48 16.41
CA VAL A 215 -7.90 26.92 16.63
C VAL A 215 -8.29 27.61 15.32
N THR A 216 -9.05 28.70 15.40
CA THR A 216 -9.57 29.44 14.22
C THR A 216 -8.85 30.76 13.98
N SER A 217 -7.75 31.00 14.69
CA SER A 217 -6.94 32.22 14.59
C SER A 217 -5.48 31.87 14.84
N ILE A 218 -4.57 32.73 14.34
CA ILE A 218 -3.14 32.60 14.62
C ILE A 218 -2.92 32.59 16.14
N PRO A 219 -2.14 31.63 16.67
CA PRO A 219 -1.75 31.64 18.08
C PRO A 219 -1.01 32.92 18.47
N SER A 220 -1.08 33.32 19.73
CA SER A 220 -0.45 34.56 20.22
C SER A 220 1.07 34.61 20.04
N GLU A 221 1.69 33.44 20.06
CA GLU A 221 3.10 33.16 19.86
C GLU A 221 3.50 33.21 18.36
N GLY A 222 2.52 33.15 17.45
CA GLY A 222 2.70 33.03 16.01
C GLY A 222 2.54 31.59 15.51
N GLY A 223 2.37 31.43 14.20
CA GLY A 223 2.49 30.15 13.51
C GLY A 223 3.90 29.93 12.95
N ASP A 224 4.03 28.96 12.03
CA ASP A 224 5.32 28.54 11.46
C ASP A 224 6.12 29.68 10.80
N ILE A 225 5.42 30.66 10.25
CA ILE A 225 6.02 31.82 9.57
C ILE A 225 5.74 33.16 10.26
N GLY A 226 5.47 33.12 11.57
CA GLY A 226 5.30 34.31 12.40
C GLY A 226 3.84 34.68 12.67
N LYS A 227 3.58 35.98 12.91
CA LYS A 227 2.27 36.50 13.36
C LYS A 227 1.44 37.12 12.25
N ASP A 228 2.04 37.35 11.09
CA ASP A 228 1.34 37.92 9.95
C ASP A 228 0.41 36.88 9.33
N SER A 229 -0.77 37.32 8.89
CA SER A 229 -1.76 36.48 8.21
C SER A 229 -1.93 36.86 6.74
N GLU A 230 -1.38 37.98 6.29
CA GLU A 230 -1.60 38.51 4.94
C GLU A 230 -0.28 38.95 4.33
N TYR A 231 0.00 38.46 3.13
CA TYR A 231 1.24 38.66 2.41
C TYR A 231 0.95 39.19 1.01
N LYS A 232 1.35 40.44 0.75
CA LYS A 232 1.28 41.02 -0.60
C LYS A 232 2.45 40.53 -1.44
N ILE A 233 2.15 40.00 -2.62
CA ILE A 233 3.16 39.45 -3.51
C ILE A 233 3.68 40.55 -4.44
N THR A 234 4.99 40.75 -4.44
CA THR A 234 5.65 41.84 -5.17
C THR A 234 6.44 41.37 -6.39
N GLU A 235 6.48 40.06 -6.66
CA GLU A 235 7.26 39.48 -7.75
C GLU A 235 6.64 38.15 -8.22
N GLY A 236 6.91 37.77 -9.47
CA GLY A 236 6.50 36.49 -10.04
C GLY A 236 5.05 36.46 -10.54
N PRO A 237 4.51 35.26 -10.86
CA PRO A 237 3.20 35.11 -11.51
C PRO A 237 2.01 35.65 -10.72
N LEU A 238 2.17 35.84 -9.41
CA LEU A 238 1.13 36.38 -8.52
C LEU A 238 1.40 37.84 -8.12
N GLU A 239 2.26 38.58 -8.83
CA GLU A 239 2.55 39.99 -8.53
C GLU A 239 1.26 40.83 -8.42
N GLY A 240 1.18 41.62 -7.35
CA GLY A 240 0.01 42.44 -7.01
C GLY A 240 -1.14 41.68 -6.35
N LYS A 241 -1.04 40.35 -6.20
CA LYS A 241 -2.02 39.53 -5.46
C LYS A 241 -1.65 39.41 -3.97
N THR A 242 -2.59 38.87 -3.20
CA THR A 242 -2.43 38.64 -1.76
C THR A 242 -2.57 37.16 -1.45
N ILE A 243 -1.66 36.62 -0.65
CA ILE A 243 -1.80 35.31 0.01
C ILE A 243 -2.21 35.53 1.46
N LYS A 244 -3.23 34.81 1.92
CA LYS A 244 -3.76 34.91 3.28
C LYS A 244 -3.76 33.56 3.99
N LEU A 245 -3.31 33.53 5.24
CA LEU A 245 -3.41 32.35 6.10
C LEU A 245 -4.75 32.36 6.84
N VAL A 246 -5.51 31.26 6.72
CA VAL A 246 -6.82 31.10 7.34
C VAL A 246 -6.81 29.83 8.18
N TYR A 247 -6.79 30.00 9.51
CA TYR A 247 -6.80 28.88 10.46
C TYR A 247 -8.23 28.38 10.70
N GLY A 248 -8.35 27.13 11.08
CA GLY A 248 -9.62 26.53 11.49
C GLY A 248 -10.25 25.64 10.43
N ASP A 249 -9.51 25.26 9.37
CA ASP A 249 -9.99 24.22 8.48
C ASP A 249 -10.13 22.92 9.30
N TYR A 250 -11.29 22.26 9.18
CA TYR A 250 -11.63 21.07 9.97
C TYR A 250 -11.56 21.25 11.50
N ALA A 251 -11.82 22.44 12.04
CA ALA A 251 -11.59 22.74 13.45
C ALA A 251 -12.30 21.80 14.45
N ALA A 252 -13.52 21.34 14.14
CA ALA A 252 -14.26 20.42 15.00
C ALA A 252 -13.57 19.05 15.05
N GLU A 253 -13.18 18.51 13.90
CA GLU A 253 -12.45 17.26 13.78
C GLU A 253 -11.07 17.37 14.44
N MET A 254 -10.31 18.43 14.15
CA MET A 254 -8.99 18.67 14.73
C MET A 254 -9.03 18.80 16.25
N LYS A 255 -10.11 19.37 16.81
CA LYS A 255 -10.34 19.40 18.25
C LYS A 255 -10.54 17.99 18.82
N ALA A 256 -11.41 17.18 18.23
CA ALA A 256 -11.66 15.81 18.66
C ALA A 256 -10.39 14.95 18.57
N ILE A 257 -9.65 15.05 17.46
CA ILE A 257 -8.32 14.43 17.27
C ILE A 257 -7.39 14.83 18.42
N THR A 258 -7.28 16.13 18.72
CA THR A 258 -6.40 16.63 19.79
C THR A 258 -6.78 16.09 21.17
N GLU A 259 -8.07 15.98 21.47
CA GLU A 259 -8.58 15.43 22.73
C GLU A 259 -8.23 13.95 22.89
N TYR A 260 -8.41 13.13 21.84
CA TYR A 260 -8.05 11.72 21.87
C TYR A 260 -6.54 11.50 21.91
N THR A 261 -5.76 12.29 21.18
CA THR A 261 -4.29 12.24 21.20
C THR A 261 -3.75 12.55 22.59
N LYS A 262 -4.34 13.50 23.33
CA LYS A 262 -3.97 13.76 24.74
C LYS A 262 -4.22 12.55 25.63
N LYS A 263 -5.39 11.90 25.51
CA LYS A 263 -5.70 10.67 26.25
C LYS A 263 -4.76 9.51 25.89
N ALA A 264 -4.34 9.42 24.62
CA ALA A 264 -3.32 8.45 24.20
C ALA A 264 -1.99 8.74 24.89
N ALA A 265 -1.53 10.00 24.92
CA ALA A 265 -0.29 10.40 25.58
C ALA A 265 -0.27 10.06 27.09
N GLU A 266 -1.40 10.19 27.80
CA GLU A 266 -1.55 9.77 29.20
C GLU A 266 -1.39 8.24 29.40
N ASN A 267 -1.64 7.45 28.35
CA ASN A 267 -1.54 5.99 28.36
C ASN A 267 -0.25 5.48 27.69
N ALA A 268 0.69 6.36 27.34
CA ALA A 268 1.98 6.02 26.75
C ALA A 268 2.85 5.12 27.66
N GLU A 269 3.57 4.18 27.05
CA GLU A 269 4.42 3.17 27.71
C GLU A 269 5.72 3.75 28.29
N ASN A 270 6.29 4.77 27.67
CA ASN A 270 7.54 5.41 28.10
C ASN A 270 7.57 6.90 27.73
N GLU A 271 8.54 7.63 28.29
CA GLU A 271 8.73 9.07 28.03
C GLU A 271 8.99 9.32 26.53
N THR A 272 9.54 8.34 25.80
CA THR A 272 9.71 8.39 24.34
C THR A 272 8.39 8.28 23.60
N GLN A 273 7.39 7.50 24.05
CA GLN A 273 6.04 7.48 23.46
C GLN A 273 5.29 8.80 23.71
N GLN A 274 5.41 9.32 24.93
CA GLN A 274 4.89 10.64 25.27
C GLN A 274 5.55 11.73 24.42
N LYS A 275 6.87 11.65 24.26
CA LYS A 275 7.67 12.47 23.34
C LYS A 275 7.54 12.04 21.89
N MET A 276 6.91 10.91 21.49
CA MET A 276 6.80 10.40 20.10
C MET A 276 5.67 11.06 19.33
N HIS A 277 4.69 11.59 20.05
CA HIS A 277 3.91 12.71 19.56
C HIS A 277 4.80 13.93 19.23
N THR A 278 6.13 13.81 19.41
CA THR A 278 7.21 14.73 19.06
C THR A 278 8.54 14.08 18.51
N ALA A 279 8.88 12.76 18.64
CA ALA A 279 10.11 12.04 18.15
C ALA A 279 10.18 10.49 18.46
N TYR A 280 10.52 9.61 17.48
CA TYR A 280 10.35 8.11 17.36
C TYR A 280 11.32 7.12 18.11
N ALA A 281 10.81 5.99 18.73
CA ALA A 281 11.44 4.62 18.83
C ALA A 281 10.67 3.51 19.66
N LYS A 282 10.56 2.27 19.10
CA LYS A 282 10.19 0.91 19.65
C LYS A 282 8.97 0.70 20.61
N PRO A 283 7.71 0.97 20.20
CA PRO A 283 6.51 0.68 20.99
C PRO A 283 5.88 -0.71 20.70
N MET A 284 5.11 -1.29 21.65
CA MET A 284 4.27 -2.48 21.39
C MET A 284 3.04 -2.19 20.51
N VAL A 285 2.60 -0.93 20.50
CA VAL A 285 1.56 -0.39 19.62
C VAL A 285 2.19 0.74 18.81
N GLU A 286 2.34 0.52 17.50
CA GLU A 286 2.84 1.53 16.57
C GLU A 286 1.67 2.36 16.03
N CYS A 287 1.90 3.65 15.81
CA CYS A 287 0.91 4.54 15.22
C CYS A 287 1.56 5.64 14.39
N ASN A 288 0.85 6.08 13.35
CA ASN A 288 1.10 7.34 12.66
C ASN A 288 -0.25 8.05 12.50
N ILE A 289 -0.28 9.37 12.63
CA ILE A 289 -1.52 10.16 12.52
C ILE A 289 -1.23 11.58 12.06
N GLY A 290 -1.92 12.04 11.01
CA GLY A 290 -1.76 13.39 10.48
C GLY A 290 -2.12 13.51 9.00
N PHE A 291 -1.59 14.55 8.36
CA PHE A 291 -1.63 14.73 6.91
C PHE A 291 -0.32 14.17 6.33
N ILE A 292 -0.36 12.97 5.75
CA ILE A 292 0.87 12.18 5.55
C ILE A 292 1.20 11.96 4.07
N GLU A 293 0.27 11.39 3.31
CA GLU A 293 0.52 10.99 1.93
C GLU A 293 -0.05 12.01 0.94
N THR A 294 0.73 12.43 -0.05
CA THR A 294 0.35 13.51 -0.99
C THR A 294 -0.20 13.02 -2.33
N TYR A 295 -0.54 11.73 -2.44
CA TYR A 295 -0.90 11.09 -3.72
C TYR A 295 -2.14 11.69 -4.40
N ARG A 296 -3.12 12.19 -3.63
CA ARG A 296 -4.44 12.59 -4.16
C ARG A 296 -4.58 14.08 -4.44
N ASP A 297 -3.66 14.91 -3.94
CA ASP A 297 -3.53 16.28 -4.42
C ASP A 297 -2.94 16.22 -5.83
N PRO A 298 -3.60 16.76 -6.86
CA PRO A 298 -3.04 16.77 -8.21
C PRO A 298 -1.69 17.52 -8.31
N ALA A 299 -1.39 18.43 -7.39
CA ALA A 299 -0.07 19.07 -7.31
C ALA A 299 0.98 18.24 -6.54
N GLY A 300 0.56 17.20 -5.81
CA GLY A 300 1.43 16.28 -5.09
C GLY A 300 2.08 16.84 -3.82
N VAL A 301 1.53 17.92 -3.25
CA VAL A 301 2.15 18.62 -2.09
C VAL A 301 1.27 18.68 -0.85
N ARG A 302 -0.06 18.54 -0.97
CA ARG A 302 -0.98 18.51 0.17
C ARG A 302 -1.25 17.08 0.60
N GLY A 303 -1.19 16.82 1.91
CA GLY A 303 -1.39 15.50 2.48
C GLY A 303 -2.88 15.16 2.59
N GLU A 304 -3.22 13.90 2.35
CA GLU A 304 -4.47 13.31 2.82
C GLU A 304 -4.37 13.02 4.32
N TRP A 305 -5.48 13.20 5.06
CA TRP A 305 -5.55 12.74 6.43
C TRP A 305 -5.47 11.21 6.49
N GLU A 306 -4.55 10.71 7.30
CA GLU A 306 -4.51 9.31 7.69
C GLU A 306 -4.21 9.13 9.18
N GLY A 307 -4.65 8.00 9.72
CA GLY A 307 -4.27 7.59 11.06
C GLY A 307 -4.39 6.09 11.24
N PHE A 308 -3.40 5.47 11.88
CA PHE A 308 -3.46 4.05 12.17
C PHE A 308 -2.98 3.70 13.58
N ALA A 309 -3.51 2.60 14.11
CA ALA A 309 -2.97 1.88 15.24
C ALA A 309 -2.68 0.45 14.80
N ALA A 310 -1.47 -0.02 15.08
CA ALA A 310 -1.07 -1.38 14.75
C ALA A 310 -0.29 -2.02 15.89
N VAL A 311 -0.49 -3.32 16.08
CA VAL A 311 0.16 -4.10 17.13
C VAL A 311 1.40 -4.76 16.56
N VAL A 312 2.52 -4.68 17.27
CA VAL A 312 3.74 -5.39 16.84
C VAL A 312 3.51 -6.88 16.88
N ASN A 313 3.79 -7.57 15.77
CA ASN A 313 3.78 -9.02 15.75
C ASN A 313 5.06 -9.53 16.43
N GLN A 314 4.96 -9.90 17.71
CA GLN A 314 6.09 -10.39 18.50
C GLN A 314 6.73 -11.66 17.93
N GLU A 315 5.92 -12.56 17.38
CA GLU A 315 6.39 -13.82 16.80
C GLU A 315 7.27 -13.55 15.56
N ARG A 316 6.81 -12.65 14.67
CA ARG A 316 7.57 -12.22 13.50
C ARG A 316 8.80 -11.41 13.88
N THR A 317 8.69 -10.47 14.83
CA THR A 317 9.85 -9.71 15.33
C THR A 317 10.90 -10.63 15.95
N ARG A 318 10.50 -11.69 16.66
CA ARG A 318 11.42 -12.73 17.17
C ARG A 318 12.10 -13.47 16.01
N ALA A 319 11.34 -13.92 15.01
CA ALA A 319 11.88 -14.63 13.85
C ALA A 319 12.87 -13.76 13.07
N PHE A 320 12.54 -12.48 12.84
CA PHE A 320 13.44 -11.51 12.20
C PHE A 320 14.70 -11.26 13.01
N GLY A 321 14.58 -11.10 14.34
CA GLY A 321 15.74 -10.98 15.22
C GLY A 321 16.66 -12.19 15.19
N GLU A 322 16.09 -13.40 15.08
CA GLU A 322 16.86 -14.63 14.92
C GLU A 322 17.46 -14.76 13.50
N LEU A 323 16.75 -14.30 12.47
CA LEU A 323 17.26 -14.28 11.10
C LEU A 323 18.48 -13.35 10.99
N VAL A 324 18.44 -12.18 11.62
CA VAL A 324 19.57 -11.25 11.70
C VAL A 324 20.76 -11.89 12.42
N ARG A 325 20.54 -12.64 13.52
CA ARG A 325 21.60 -13.39 14.20
C ARG A 325 22.16 -14.52 13.33
N SER A 326 21.32 -15.13 12.49
CA SER A 326 21.68 -16.24 11.60
C SER A 326 22.28 -15.79 10.27
N ALA A 327 22.11 -14.52 9.88
CA ALA A 327 22.59 -13.96 8.60
C ALA A 327 24.07 -14.26 8.30
N PRO A 328 25.02 -14.21 9.26
CA PRO A 328 26.41 -14.59 9.01
C PRO A 328 26.62 -16.04 8.55
N SER A 329 25.67 -16.94 8.85
CA SER A 329 25.69 -18.34 8.39
C SER A 329 24.92 -18.55 7.08
N LEU A 330 23.91 -17.74 6.80
CA LEU A 330 23.05 -17.86 5.61
C LEU A 330 23.64 -17.15 4.38
N ILE A 331 24.17 -15.93 4.55
CA ILE A 331 24.73 -15.14 3.43
C ILE A 331 25.82 -15.89 2.66
N PRO A 332 26.75 -16.64 3.30
CA PRO A 332 27.75 -17.42 2.57
C PRO A 332 27.19 -18.53 1.66
N LEU A 333 25.91 -18.88 1.79
CA LEU A 333 25.23 -19.88 0.94
C LEU A 333 24.69 -19.28 -0.38
N LEU A 334 24.78 -17.95 -0.53
CA LEU A 334 24.41 -17.25 -1.75
C LEU A 334 25.43 -17.52 -2.86
N PRO A 335 25.03 -17.46 -4.14
CA PRO A 335 25.83 -17.96 -5.25
C PRO A 335 26.91 -16.96 -5.71
N TRP A 336 27.58 -16.26 -4.78
CA TRP A 336 28.73 -15.37 -5.09
C TRP A 336 29.82 -15.49 -4.04
N SER A 337 31.05 -15.12 -4.40
CA SER A 337 32.18 -15.15 -3.46
C SER A 337 32.12 -13.99 -2.47
N LYS A 338 32.86 -14.11 -1.36
CA LYS A 338 32.99 -13.07 -0.33
C LYS A 338 33.43 -11.71 -0.87
N GLU A 339 34.15 -11.68 -2.00
CA GLU A 339 34.61 -10.45 -2.64
C GLU A 339 33.46 -9.58 -3.17
N PHE A 340 32.29 -10.18 -3.43
CA PHE A 340 31.07 -9.50 -3.87
C PHE A 340 30.06 -9.30 -2.72
N GLU A 341 30.51 -9.46 -1.48
CA GLU A 341 29.71 -9.29 -0.26
C GLU A 341 30.28 -8.18 0.64
N LYS A 342 29.41 -7.55 1.44
CA LYS A 342 29.81 -6.51 2.39
C LYS A 342 30.70 -7.13 3.47
N ASP A 343 31.69 -6.35 3.94
CA ASP A 343 32.60 -6.79 5.00
C ASP A 343 31.88 -7.00 6.35
N LYS A 344 30.80 -6.24 6.57
CA LYS A 344 29.90 -6.37 7.73
C LYS A 344 28.46 -6.34 7.26
N PHE A 345 27.67 -7.31 7.72
CA PHE A 345 26.22 -7.27 7.56
C PHE A 345 25.63 -6.09 8.33
N LEU A 346 24.83 -5.27 7.65
CA LEU A 346 24.08 -4.18 8.25
C LEU A 346 22.61 -4.59 8.23
N SER A 347 22.06 -4.88 9.40
CA SER A 347 20.64 -5.21 9.51
C SER A 347 19.80 -3.98 9.23
N PRO A 348 18.82 -4.04 8.31
CA PRO A 348 17.74 -3.06 8.30
C PRO A 348 16.92 -3.18 9.59
N ASP A 349 16.41 -2.06 10.10
CA ASP A 349 15.34 -2.07 11.10
C ASP A 349 14.03 -2.38 10.37
N PHE A 350 13.45 -3.55 10.64
CA PHE A 350 12.21 -4.01 10.00
C PHE A 350 11.25 -4.55 11.06
N THR A 351 10.02 -4.03 11.08
CA THR A 351 8.99 -4.45 12.03
C THR A 351 7.75 -4.92 11.29
N SER A 352 7.24 -6.09 11.65
CA SER A 352 5.94 -6.56 11.16
C SER A 352 4.86 -6.09 12.12
N LEU A 353 3.81 -5.50 11.57
CA LEU A 353 2.69 -4.95 12.31
C LEU A 353 1.39 -5.63 11.89
N GLU A 354 0.47 -5.72 12.84
CA GLU A 354 -0.91 -6.13 12.64
C GLU A 354 -1.80 -4.92 12.84
N VAL A 355 -2.39 -4.43 11.76
CA VAL A 355 -3.24 -3.24 11.80
C VAL A 355 -4.49 -3.56 12.63
N LEU A 356 -4.70 -2.80 13.70
CA LEU A 356 -5.95 -2.79 14.47
C LEU A 356 -6.97 -1.88 13.79
N THR A 357 -6.50 -0.69 13.42
CA THR A 357 -7.28 0.40 12.84
C THR A 357 -6.44 1.13 11.81
N PHE A 358 -7.03 1.49 10.67
CA PHE A 358 -6.48 2.39 9.67
C PHE A 358 -7.60 3.27 9.09
N CYS A 359 -7.56 4.58 9.36
CA CYS A 359 -8.47 5.56 8.77
C CYS A 359 -7.73 6.29 7.65
N GLY A 360 -8.30 6.27 6.44
CA GLY A 360 -7.73 6.85 5.21
C GLY A 360 -8.50 6.35 4.00
N SER A 361 -8.05 6.68 2.79
CA SER A 361 -8.69 6.24 1.54
C SER A 361 -8.37 4.78 1.17
N GLY A 362 -7.31 4.19 1.73
CA GLY A 362 -6.96 2.78 1.52
C GLY A 362 -5.91 2.31 2.51
N ILE A 363 -5.86 0.99 2.74
CA ILE A 363 -4.86 0.38 3.63
C ILE A 363 -3.69 -0.14 2.77
N PRO A 364 -2.46 0.36 2.96
CA PRO A 364 -1.30 -0.10 2.21
C PRO A 364 -0.83 -1.47 2.70
N ALA A 365 0.04 -2.13 1.93
CA ALA A 365 0.69 -3.38 2.35
C ALA A 365 1.89 -3.14 3.29
N GLY A 366 2.49 -1.96 3.23
CA GLY A 366 3.64 -1.54 4.02
C GLY A 366 3.84 -0.04 3.90
N ILE A 367 4.56 0.55 4.84
CA ILE A 367 4.75 2.01 4.95
C ILE A 367 6.19 2.30 5.38
N ASN A 368 6.72 3.43 4.93
CA ASN A 368 7.94 4.02 5.42
C ASN A 368 7.62 5.32 6.18
N ILE A 369 7.95 5.40 7.47
CA ILE A 369 7.60 6.56 8.29
C ILE A 369 8.80 7.11 9.09
N PRO A 370 8.85 8.44 9.32
CA PRO A 370 7.94 9.47 8.80
C PRO A 370 8.28 9.90 7.36
N ASN A 371 7.43 10.69 6.70
CA ASN A 371 7.64 11.25 5.35
C ASN A 371 8.53 12.51 5.32
N TYR A 372 9.29 12.79 6.38
CA TYR A 372 10.15 13.97 6.50
C TYR A 372 11.61 13.62 6.24
N ASP A 373 12.16 14.10 5.12
CA ASP A 373 13.52 13.76 4.67
C ASP A 373 14.61 14.20 5.65
N ASP A 374 14.44 15.34 6.33
CA ASP A 374 15.36 15.81 7.36
C ASP A 374 15.40 14.84 8.56
N ILE A 375 14.24 14.36 9.02
CA ILE A 375 14.15 13.33 10.06
C ILE A 375 14.77 12.02 9.55
N ARG A 376 14.43 11.58 8.33
CA ARG A 376 14.98 10.34 7.74
C ARG A 376 16.50 10.37 7.66
N GLN A 377 17.09 11.54 7.36
CA GLN A 377 18.53 11.72 7.23
C GLN A 377 19.25 11.91 8.58
N GLN A 378 18.64 12.61 9.54
CA GLN A 378 19.29 13.00 10.80
C GLN A 378 19.00 12.03 11.94
N GLU A 379 17.78 11.51 12.04
CA GLU A 379 17.29 10.69 13.16
C GLU A 379 16.98 9.25 12.73
N GLY A 380 16.65 9.02 11.45
CA GLY A 380 16.35 7.71 10.88
C GLY A 380 14.87 7.53 10.52
N PHE A 381 14.50 6.31 10.11
CA PHE A 381 13.14 5.97 9.67
C PHE A 381 12.81 4.50 9.93
N LYS A 382 11.52 4.15 9.86
CA LYS A 382 11.04 2.77 10.02
C LYS A 382 10.41 2.28 8.72
N ASN A 383 10.79 1.08 8.30
CA ASN A 383 10.02 0.30 7.34
C ASN A 383 9.12 -0.67 8.10
N VAL A 384 7.83 -0.66 7.78
CA VAL A 384 6.84 -1.52 8.41
C VAL A 384 6.04 -2.29 7.37
N SER A 385 5.90 -3.59 7.59
CA SER A 385 5.03 -4.48 6.82
C SER A 385 3.74 -4.71 7.57
N LEU A 386 2.60 -4.58 6.88
CA LEU A 386 1.27 -4.75 7.46
C LEU A 386 0.78 -6.18 7.20
N GLY A 387 1.14 -7.10 8.10
CA GLY A 387 1.03 -8.54 7.93
C GLY A 387 -0.41 -9.03 7.73
N ASN A 388 -1.34 -8.59 8.58
CA ASN A 388 -2.77 -8.91 8.44
C ASN A 388 -3.43 -8.27 7.21
N VAL A 389 -2.90 -7.18 6.66
CA VAL A 389 -3.40 -6.61 5.39
C VAL A 389 -3.01 -7.50 4.22
N LEU A 390 -1.76 -7.98 4.22
CA LEU A 390 -1.23 -8.87 3.21
C LEU A 390 -1.90 -10.25 3.22
N SER A 391 -2.15 -10.80 4.42
CA SER A 391 -2.76 -12.12 4.62
C SER A 391 -4.29 -12.12 4.63
N ALA A 392 -4.97 -10.96 4.66
CA ALA A 392 -6.43 -10.89 4.63
C ALA A 392 -6.99 -11.55 3.35
N LYS A 393 -8.00 -12.40 3.48
CA LYS A 393 -8.58 -13.17 2.36
C LYS A 393 -10.09 -13.02 2.35
N ALA A 394 -10.67 -13.02 1.16
CA ALA A 394 -12.11 -13.16 1.05
C ALA A 394 -12.47 -14.64 1.31
N PRO A 395 -13.58 -14.94 2.02
CA PRO A 395 -13.98 -16.33 2.30
C PRO A 395 -14.04 -17.21 1.03
N ASP A 396 -14.54 -16.64 -0.07
CA ASP A 396 -14.67 -17.31 -1.37
C ASP A 396 -13.63 -16.83 -2.41
N GLU A 397 -12.44 -16.41 -1.95
CA GLU A 397 -11.39 -15.91 -2.84
C GLU A 397 -11.07 -16.94 -3.93
N LYS A 398 -11.27 -16.54 -5.20
CA LYS A 398 -10.84 -17.32 -6.35
C LYS A 398 -9.34 -17.17 -6.51
N ILE A 399 -8.65 -18.29 -6.60
CA ILE A 399 -7.21 -18.35 -6.82
C ILE A 399 -6.97 -18.89 -8.24
N PRO A 400 -7.13 -18.08 -9.29
CA PRO A 400 -6.92 -18.52 -10.66
C PRO A 400 -5.48 -18.99 -10.88
N PHE A 401 -5.31 -19.81 -11.91
CA PHE A 401 -4.03 -20.35 -12.40
C PHE A 401 -3.33 -21.39 -11.50
N ILE A 402 -3.91 -21.74 -10.35
CA ILE A 402 -3.42 -22.84 -9.51
C ILE A 402 -4.13 -24.15 -9.88
N ALA A 403 -3.38 -25.24 -9.98
CA ALA A 403 -3.95 -26.55 -10.22
C ALA A 403 -4.80 -27.03 -9.03
N ASP A 404 -5.86 -27.81 -9.31
CA ASP A 404 -6.80 -28.23 -8.26
C ASP A 404 -6.11 -29.14 -7.23
N SER A 405 -5.11 -29.92 -7.66
CA SER A 405 -4.26 -30.74 -6.81
C SER A 405 -3.45 -29.94 -5.79
N ASP A 406 -3.13 -28.69 -6.12
CA ASP A 406 -2.22 -27.84 -5.34
C ASP A 406 -2.98 -26.81 -4.51
N LEU A 407 -4.30 -26.68 -4.74
CA LEU A 407 -5.09 -25.61 -4.17
C LEU A 407 -5.18 -25.70 -2.65
N GLU A 408 -5.30 -26.91 -2.09
CA GLU A 408 -5.37 -27.13 -0.64
C GLU A 408 -4.05 -26.74 0.06
N VAL A 409 -2.91 -27.24 -0.43
CA VAL A 409 -1.59 -26.88 0.12
C VAL A 409 -1.30 -25.39 -0.06
N TYR A 410 -1.63 -24.83 -1.22
CA TYR A 410 -1.44 -23.40 -1.50
C TYR A 410 -2.28 -22.52 -0.58
N LYS A 411 -3.57 -22.81 -0.41
CA LYS A 411 -4.46 -22.04 0.46
C LYS A 411 -3.97 -22.05 1.91
N LYS A 412 -3.52 -23.20 2.39
CA LYS A 412 -3.05 -23.41 3.76
C LYS A 412 -1.73 -22.69 4.05
N TYR A 413 -0.77 -22.73 3.12
CA TYR A 413 0.61 -22.31 3.41
C TYR A 413 1.06 -21.02 2.73
N ARG A 414 0.28 -20.41 1.81
CA ARG A 414 0.70 -19.19 1.09
C ARG A 414 1.03 -18.00 2.00
N ASP A 415 0.39 -17.86 3.15
CA ASP A 415 0.68 -16.74 4.07
C ASP A 415 2.01 -16.95 4.78
N ALA A 416 2.21 -18.14 5.35
CA ALA A 416 3.48 -18.55 5.95
C ALA A 416 4.64 -18.45 4.94
N ALA A 417 4.42 -18.89 3.71
CA ALA A 417 5.38 -18.80 2.62
C ALA A 417 5.72 -17.34 2.28
N PHE A 418 4.71 -16.48 2.21
CA PHE A 418 4.89 -15.05 1.96
C PHE A 418 5.63 -14.36 3.11
N GLU A 419 5.40 -14.77 4.36
CA GLU A 419 6.11 -14.24 5.54
C GLU A 419 7.60 -14.59 5.54
N VAL A 420 7.92 -15.86 5.26
CA VAL A 420 9.32 -16.30 5.08
C VAL A 420 9.97 -15.49 3.96
N GLN A 421 9.26 -15.35 2.84
CA GLN A 421 9.75 -14.62 1.67
C GLN A 421 10.03 -13.16 1.99
N VAL A 422 9.10 -12.43 2.62
CA VAL A 422 9.29 -11.03 3.03
C VAL A 422 10.47 -10.90 4.00
N GLY A 423 10.54 -11.75 5.04
CA GLY A 423 11.63 -11.68 6.00
C GLY A 423 13.00 -11.86 5.36
N LEU A 424 13.14 -12.84 4.46
CA LEU A 424 14.39 -13.07 3.73
C LEU A 424 14.66 -11.97 2.68
N HIS A 425 13.65 -11.50 1.96
CA HIS A 425 13.74 -10.45 0.95
C HIS A 425 14.28 -9.15 1.56
N GLU A 426 13.69 -8.71 2.66
CA GLU A 426 14.01 -7.43 3.30
C GLU A 426 15.35 -7.49 4.03
N LEU A 427 15.55 -8.51 4.87
CA LEU A 427 16.72 -8.58 5.76
C LEU A 427 17.95 -9.13 5.03
N THR A 428 17.79 -10.21 4.27
CA THR A 428 18.92 -10.86 3.59
C THR A 428 19.01 -10.53 2.11
N GLY A 429 17.92 -10.17 1.43
CA GLY A 429 17.91 -9.71 0.05
C GLY A 429 18.57 -8.34 -0.04
N HIS A 430 17.86 -7.26 0.32
CA HIS A 430 18.41 -5.90 0.30
C HIS A 430 19.62 -5.70 1.23
N GLY A 431 19.68 -6.45 2.34
CA GLY A 431 20.78 -6.34 3.32
C GLY A 431 22.14 -6.87 2.84
N CYS A 432 22.18 -7.79 1.86
CA CYS A 432 23.42 -8.38 1.36
C CYS A 432 23.93 -7.74 0.06
N GLY A 433 25.16 -8.09 -0.32
CA GLY A 433 25.77 -7.74 -1.59
C GLY A 433 26.57 -6.43 -1.55
N LYS A 434 27.76 -6.45 -2.16
CA LYS A 434 28.65 -5.28 -2.25
C LYS A 434 28.60 -4.65 -3.64
N LEU A 435 28.64 -3.32 -3.69
CA LEU A 435 28.95 -2.57 -4.91
C LEU A 435 30.45 -2.29 -4.93
N LEU A 436 31.15 -2.74 -5.96
CA LEU A 436 32.57 -2.45 -6.16
C LEU A 436 32.71 -1.02 -6.66
N GLN A 437 33.40 -0.18 -5.89
CA GLN A 437 33.39 1.27 -6.11
C GLN A 437 34.77 1.88 -5.92
N GLU A 438 35.10 2.81 -6.82
CA GLU A 438 36.08 3.86 -6.59
C GLU A 438 35.41 4.96 -5.77
N THR A 439 35.64 4.96 -4.46
CA THR A 439 34.92 5.79 -3.47
C THR A 439 35.33 7.25 -3.55
N SER A 440 36.59 7.49 -3.87
CA SER A 440 37.16 8.80 -4.22
C SER A 440 38.24 8.57 -5.28
N PRO A 441 38.71 9.59 -6.02
CA PRO A 441 39.72 9.39 -7.07
C PRO A 441 40.95 8.62 -6.57
N GLY A 442 41.14 7.39 -7.08
CA GLY A 442 42.23 6.50 -6.67
C GLY A 442 42.03 5.68 -5.39
N GLU A 443 40.91 5.84 -4.69
CA GLU A 443 40.55 5.02 -3.52
C GLU A 443 39.41 4.05 -3.87
N TYR A 444 39.59 2.78 -3.52
CA TYR A 444 38.67 1.71 -3.88
C TYR A 444 38.23 0.93 -2.65
N ASN A 445 36.96 0.50 -2.64
CA ASN A 445 36.44 -0.37 -1.57
C ASN A 445 36.72 -1.87 -1.83
N PHE A 446 37.56 -2.19 -2.81
CA PHE A 446 37.98 -3.52 -3.22
C PHE A 446 39.43 -3.51 -3.74
N ASP A 447 40.05 -4.67 -3.89
CA ASP A 447 41.39 -4.75 -4.49
C ASP A 447 41.31 -4.51 -6.01
N HIS A 448 41.48 -3.26 -6.43
CA HIS A 448 41.48 -2.90 -7.85
C HIS A 448 42.76 -3.34 -8.60
N THR A 449 43.84 -3.69 -7.88
CA THR A 449 45.09 -4.15 -8.48
C THR A 449 45.04 -5.64 -8.80
N ASN A 450 44.28 -6.40 -8.02
CA ASN A 450 43.90 -7.78 -8.30
C ASN A 450 42.37 -7.92 -8.22
N PRO A 451 41.64 -7.44 -9.25
CA PRO A 451 40.18 -7.41 -9.20
C PRO A 451 39.57 -8.81 -8.99
N PRO A 452 38.46 -8.91 -8.24
CA PRO A 452 37.75 -10.17 -8.04
C PRO A 452 37.44 -10.87 -9.36
N ILE A 453 37.46 -12.21 -9.35
CA ILE A 453 37.06 -13.00 -10.53
C ILE A 453 35.54 -13.08 -10.56
N SER A 454 34.94 -12.62 -11.66
CA SER A 454 33.51 -12.75 -11.87
C SER A 454 33.14 -14.22 -12.07
N PRO A 455 32.22 -14.78 -11.26
CA PRO A 455 31.76 -16.16 -11.44
C PRO A 455 30.92 -16.33 -12.72
N VAL A 456 30.43 -15.23 -13.31
CA VAL A 456 29.67 -15.24 -14.55
C VAL A 456 30.58 -15.38 -15.78
N THR A 457 31.75 -14.73 -15.77
CA THR A 457 32.63 -14.67 -16.95
C THR A 457 33.91 -15.49 -16.78
N GLY A 458 34.25 -15.89 -15.56
CA GLY A 458 35.52 -16.56 -15.22
C GLY A 458 36.75 -15.65 -15.37
N LYS A 459 36.56 -14.32 -15.42
CA LYS A 459 37.62 -13.32 -15.64
C LYS A 459 37.62 -12.25 -14.55
N PRO A 460 38.75 -11.56 -14.31
CA PRO A 460 38.77 -10.38 -13.43
C PRO A 460 37.76 -9.33 -13.88
N VAL A 461 37.10 -8.68 -12.91
CA VAL A 461 36.15 -7.60 -13.20
C VAL A 461 36.86 -6.39 -13.79
N THR A 462 36.24 -5.77 -14.80
CA THR A 462 36.81 -4.63 -15.54
C THR A 462 36.02 -3.34 -15.37
N THR A 463 34.90 -3.38 -14.65
CA THR A 463 33.99 -2.25 -14.41
C THR A 463 33.69 -2.13 -12.93
N TRP A 464 33.40 -0.91 -12.49
CA TRP A 464 33.03 -0.55 -11.11
C TRP A 464 32.39 0.84 -11.10
N TYR A 465 31.73 1.18 -9.99
CA TYR A 465 31.15 2.51 -9.80
C TYR A 465 32.24 3.57 -9.62
N LYS A 466 32.12 4.68 -10.34
CA LYS A 466 33.01 5.85 -10.22
C LYS A 466 32.60 6.76 -9.06
N PRO A 467 33.46 7.70 -8.63
CA PRO A 467 33.09 8.67 -7.60
C PRO A 467 31.79 9.38 -7.93
N GLY A 468 30.85 9.40 -6.98
CA GLY A 468 29.52 10.01 -7.13
C GLY A 468 28.48 9.16 -7.89
N GLN A 469 28.86 8.04 -8.50
CA GLN A 469 27.90 7.12 -9.11
C GLN A 469 27.23 6.24 -8.05
N THR A 470 25.94 5.98 -8.26
CA THR A 470 25.14 5.05 -7.48
C THR A 470 24.54 3.98 -8.38
N TRP A 471 24.03 2.90 -7.78
CA TRP A 471 23.23 1.89 -8.48
C TRP A 471 22.12 2.52 -9.34
N GLY A 472 21.31 3.40 -8.72
CA GLY A 472 20.22 4.09 -9.39
C GLY A 472 20.69 5.00 -10.53
N SER A 473 21.82 5.70 -10.36
CA SER A 473 22.30 6.63 -11.39
C SER A 473 22.76 5.92 -12.67
N VAL A 474 23.31 4.70 -12.57
CA VAL A 474 23.89 4.01 -13.73
C VAL A 474 22.95 3.00 -14.38
N PHE A 475 22.03 2.37 -13.64
CA PHE A 475 20.99 1.48 -14.20
C PHE A 475 19.67 2.20 -14.53
N GLY A 476 19.53 3.46 -14.12
CA GLY A 476 18.40 4.32 -14.47
C GLY A 476 17.04 3.70 -14.09
N GLY A 477 16.08 3.77 -15.01
CA GLY A 477 14.70 3.32 -14.76
C GLY A 477 14.52 1.82 -14.46
N LEU A 478 15.52 0.98 -14.71
CA LEU A 478 15.48 -0.45 -14.39
C LEU A 478 15.95 -0.75 -12.96
N ALA A 479 16.64 0.18 -12.32
CA ALA A 479 17.30 -0.04 -11.03
C ALA A 479 16.35 -0.59 -9.95
N GLY A 480 15.10 -0.10 -9.91
CA GLY A 480 14.08 -0.58 -8.99
C GLY A 480 13.72 -2.04 -9.25
N ALA A 481 13.15 -2.36 -10.41
CA ALA A 481 12.68 -3.71 -10.73
C ALA A 481 13.78 -4.77 -10.67
N TYR A 482 14.99 -4.38 -11.06
CA TYR A 482 16.16 -5.25 -11.01
C TYR A 482 16.55 -5.56 -9.56
N GLU A 483 16.52 -4.57 -8.67
CA GLU A 483 16.82 -4.79 -7.25
C GLU A 483 15.75 -5.64 -6.56
N GLU A 484 14.47 -5.40 -6.86
CA GLU A 484 13.39 -6.27 -6.38
C GLU A 484 13.57 -7.71 -6.83
N CYS A 485 13.94 -7.91 -8.10
CA CYS A 485 14.23 -9.24 -8.62
C CYS A 485 15.37 -9.92 -7.87
N ARG A 486 16.43 -9.18 -7.56
CA ARG A 486 17.56 -9.71 -6.79
C ARG A 486 17.15 -10.09 -5.37
N ALA A 487 16.41 -9.23 -4.68
CA ALA A 487 15.95 -9.50 -3.32
C ALA A 487 14.98 -10.69 -3.25
N GLU A 488 14.03 -10.79 -4.19
CA GLU A 488 13.13 -11.94 -4.34
C GLU A 488 13.93 -13.24 -4.60
N LEU A 489 14.91 -13.22 -5.51
CA LEU A 489 15.74 -14.38 -5.79
C LEU A 489 16.61 -14.82 -4.60
N VAL A 490 17.14 -13.88 -3.81
CA VAL A 490 17.81 -14.20 -2.54
C VAL A 490 16.87 -14.92 -1.59
N ALA A 491 15.65 -14.39 -1.42
CA ALA A 491 14.66 -14.99 -0.56
C ALA A 491 14.33 -16.43 -0.98
N MET A 492 14.13 -16.66 -2.28
CA MET A 492 13.83 -17.99 -2.82
C MET A 492 15.00 -18.96 -2.70
N HIS A 493 16.23 -18.49 -2.92
CA HIS A 493 17.44 -19.32 -2.79
C HIS A 493 17.67 -19.75 -1.35
N LEU A 494 17.53 -18.82 -0.40
CA LEU A 494 17.70 -19.10 1.03
C LEU A 494 16.51 -19.83 1.66
N SER A 495 15.31 -19.72 1.09
CA SER A 495 14.15 -20.53 1.55
C SER A 495 14.37 -22.04 1.35
N CYS A 496 15.27 -22.42 0.43
CA CYS A 496 15.68 -23.83 0.26
C CYS A 496 16.58 -24.33 1.40
N GLU A 497 17.08 -23.45 2.26
CA GLU A 497 17.79 -23.82 3.48
C GLU A 497 16.77 -24.03 4.59
N PHE A 498 16.50 -25.29 4.94
CA PHE A 498 15.47 -25.62 5.94
C PHE A 498 15.78 -25.03 7.33
N GLN A 499 17.05 -24.70 7.62
CA GLN A 499 17.40 -23.92 8.81
C GLN A 499 16.80 -22.50 8.79
N ALA A 500 16.64 -21.88 7.62
CA ALA A 500 15.91 -20.63 7.48
C ALA A 500 14.43 -20.84 7.81
N LEU A 501 13.78 -21.88 7.27
CA LEU A 501 12.36 -22.18 7.56
C LEU A 501 12.11 -22.45 9.05
N LYS A 502 13.04 -23.12 9.73
CA LYS A 502 13.01 -23.34 11.18
C LYS A 502 12.98 -22.04 11.99
N ILE A 503 13.70 -21.00 11.54
CA ILE A 503 13.71 -19.69 12.22
C ILE A 503 12.30 -19.11 12.30
N PHE A 504 11.50 -19.34 11.25
CA PHE A 504 10.10 -18.94 11.14
C PHE A 504 9.14 -19.93 11.80
N GLY A 505 9.63 -21.01 12.43
CA GLY A 505 8.82 -21.97 13.18
C GLY A 505 8.36 -23.18 12.39
N PHE A 506 8.85 -23.39 11.16
CA PHE A 506 8.44 -24.51 10.31
C PHE A 506 9.48 -25.63 10.30
N GLY A 507 9.08 -26.81 10.79
CA GLY A 507 9.97 -27.96 10.93
C GLY A 507 11.11 -27.76 11.95
N ASP A 508 12.06 -28.69 11.97
CA ASP A 508 13.21 -28.68 12.88
C ASP A 508 14.54 -28.30 12.18
N GLY A 509 14.44 -27.97 10.89
CA GLY A 509 15.54 -27.62 10.00
C GLY A 509 16.18 -28.80 9.27
N THR A 510 15.66 -30.02 9.44
CA THR A 510 15.99 -31.16 8.57
C THR A 510 15.30 -31.01 7.21
N VAL A 511 15.95 -31.49 6.15
CA VAL A 511 15.39 -31.42 4.79
C VAL A 511 14.31 -32.49 4.65
N ASP A 512 13.06 -32.06 4.58
CA ASP A 512 11.89 -32.89 4.32
C ASP A 512 10.92 -32.13 3.42
N MET A 513 10.97 -32.43 2.12
CA MET A 513 10.09 -31.79 1.15
C MET A 513 8.63 -32.21 1.32
N ASP A 514 8.32 -33.32 2.00
CA ASP A 514 6.96 -33.81 2.20
C ASP A 514 6.35 -33.41 3.55
N GLY A 515 7.16 -32.84 4.45
CA GLY A 515 6.74 -32.26 5.71
C GLY A 515 6.26 -30.81 5.59
N GLU A 516 5.89 -30.23 6.73
CA GLU A 516 5.33 -28.87 6.82
C GLU A 516 6.26 -27.79 6.23
N ALA A 517 7.57 -27.86 6.50
CA ALA A 517 8.53 -26.93 5.93
C ALA A 517 8.60 -27.05 4.39
N GLY A 518 8.50 -28.28 3.87
CA GLY A 518 8.41 -28.55 2.43
C GLY A 518 7.11 -28.04 1.79
N ASP A 519 5.98 -28.10 2.50
CA ASP A 519 4.71 -27.48 2.06
C ASP A 519 4.84 -25.94 1.96
N VAL A 520 5.45 -25.31 2.96
CA VAL A 520 5.72 -23.86 2.96
C VAL A 520 6.63 -23.47 1.80
N LEU A 521 7.70 -24.22 1.57
CA LEU A 521 8.62 -23.99 0.46
C LEU A 521 7.93 -24.18 -0.90
N TYR A 522 7.10 -25.22 -1.04
CA TYR A 522 6.31 -25.45 -2.25
C TYR A 522 5.35 -24.28 -2.52
N ALA A 523 4.60 -23.85 -1.50
CA ALA A 523 3.69 -22.72 -1.61
C ALA A 523 4.43 -21.40 -1.94
N SER A 524 5.67 -21.22 -1.49
CA SER A 524 6.52 -20.07 -1.83
C SER A 524 6.85 -20.03 -3.33
N TYR A 525 7.38 -21.13 -3.87
CA TYR A 525 7.72 -21.21 -5.30
C TYR A 525 6.49 -21.12 -6.19
N LEU A 526 5.38 -21.76 -5.80
CA LEU A 526 4.12 -21.68 -6.52
C LEU A 526 3.52 -20.26 -6.47
N SER A 527 3.66 -19.56 -5.35
CA SER A 527 3.27 -18.15 -5.21
C SER A 527 4.08 -17.25 -6.14
N MET A 528 5.40 -17.45 -6.24
CA MET A 528 6.24 -16.69 -7.17
C MET A 528 5.81 -16.92 -8.62
N ALA A 529 5.63 -18.18 -9.02
CA ALA A 529 5.19 -18.51 -10.38
C ALA A 529 3.84 -17.87 -10.71
N ARG A 530 2.87 -17.97 -9.79
CA ARG A 530 1.56 -17.33 -9.94
C ARG A 530 1.67 -15.82 -10.01
N ALA A 531 2.43 -15.20 -9.11
CA ALA A 531 2.60 -13.76 -9.09
C ALA A 531 3.19 -13.27 -10.41
N GLY A 532 4.26 -13.90 -10.90
CA GLY A 532 4.85 -13.58 -12.19
C GLY A 532 3.88 -13.72 -13.37
N LEU A 533 3.01 -14.74 -13.36
CA LEU A 533 1.98 -14.91 -14.39
C LEU A 533 0.96 -13.77 -14.33
N THR A 534 0.41 -13.49 -13.14
CA THR A 534 -0.62 -12.46 -12.95
C THR A 534 -0.07 -11.04 -13.16
N SER A 535 1.23 -10.84 -12.98
CA SER A 535 1.89 -9.54 -13.12
C SER A 535 1.71 -8.90 -14.49
N VAL A 536 1.47 -9.66 -15.57
CA VAL A 536 1.25 -9.10 -16.92
C VAL A 536 0.06 -8.14 -16.99
N GLU A 537 -0.85 -8.13 -16.02
CA GLU A 537 -1.90 -7.09 -15.94
C GLU A 537 -1.31 -5.67 -15.80
N PHE A 538 -0.15 -5.56 -15.13
CA PHE A 538 0.57 -4.30 -14.87
C PHE A 538 1.54 -3.93 -15.99
N TRP A 539 1.61 -4.71 -17.07
CA TRP A 539 2.34 -4.33 -18.27
C TRP A 539 1.38 -3.66 -19.25
N ASP A 540 1.74 -2.48 -19.76
CA ASP A 540 0.96 -1.74 -20.75
C ASP A 540 1.39 -2.11 -22.18
N PRO A 541 0.50 -2.71 -22.99
CA PRO A 541 0.82 -3.06 -24.38
C PRO A 541 1.11 -1.87 -25.28
N LYS A 542 0.57 -0.68 -24.99
CA LYS A 542 0.75 0.49 -25.85
C LYS A 542 2.16 1.07 -25.72
N SER A 543 2.60 1.30 -24.48
CA SER A 543 3.95 1.81 -24.20
C SER A 543 5.02 0.73 -24.09
N GLN A 544 4.61 -0.54 -23.99
CA GLN A 544 5.46 -1.70 -23.71
C GLN A 544 6.27 -1.57 -22.41
N LYS A 545 5.70 -0.89 -21.42
CA LYS A 545 6.33 -0.63 -20.13
C LYS A 545 5.61 -1.35 -19.00
N TRP A 546 6.41 -1.73 -18.01
CA TRP A 546 5.91 -2.20 -16.72
C TRP A 546 5.49 -1.01 -15.85
N GLY A 547 4.31 -1.13 -15.23
CA GLY A 547 3.78 -0.15 -14.29
C GLY A 547 4.16 -0.40 -12.83
N GLN A 548 4.75 -1.57 -12.50
CA GLN A 548 5.12 -1.91 -11.13
C GLN A 548 6.43 -2.75 -11.09
N PRO A 549 7.48 -2.31 -10.35
CA PRO A 549 8.80 -2.97 -10.32
C PRO A 549 8.84 -4.43 -9.86
N HIS A 550 8.13 -4.77 -8.78
CA HIS A 550 8.05 -6.15 -8.29
C HIS A 550 7.33 -7.07 -9.29
N CYS A 551 6.37 -6.56 -10.05
CA CYS A 551 5.64 -7.32 -11.07
C CYS A 551 6.56 -7.65 -12.24
N GLN A 552 7.38 -6.69 -12.66
CA GLN A 552 8.43 -6.92 -13.64
C GLN A 552 9.44 -7.97 -13.15
N ALA A 553 9.88 -7.86 -11.89
CA ALA A 553 10.78 -8.82 -11.25
C ALA A 553 10.18 -10.24 -11.22
N ARG A 554 8.97 -10.39 -10.69
CA ARG A 554 8.29 -11.69 -10.53
C ARG A 554 8.00 -12.34 -11.88
N PHE A 555 7.66 -11.56 -12.91
CA PHE A 555 7.54 -12.07 -14.27
C PHE A 555 8.88 -12.60 -14.79
N ALA A 556 9.99 -11.90 -14.52
CA ALA A 556 11.31 -12.38 -14.90
C ALA A 556 11.71 -13.68 -14.19
N ILE A 557 11.36 -13.80 -12.91
CA ILE A 557 11.58 -15.02 -12.13
C ILE A 557 10.70 -16.17 -12.65
N LEU A 558 9.44 -15.92 -13.00
CA LEU A 558 8.61 -16.94 -13.67
C LEU A 558 9.27 -17.42 -14.97
N LYS A 559 9.80 -16.51 -15.80
CA LYS A 559 10.50 -16.92 -17.02
C LYS A 559 11.74 -17.77 -16.73
N SER A 560 12.47 -17.54 -15.64
CA SER A 560 13.57 -18.43 -15.26
C SER A 560 13.07 -19.82 -14.84
N PHE A 561 11.90 -19.93 -14.21
CA PHE A 561 11.31 -21.24 -13.88
C PHE A 561 10.87 -22.00 -15.13
N LEU A 562 10.24 -21.30 -16.08
CA LEU A 562 9.80 -21.90 -17.34
C LEU A 562 10.98 -22.31 -18.24
N GLN A 563 12.13 -21.67 -18.08
CA GLN A 563 13.38 -22.01 -18.77
C GLN A 563 14.24 -23.03 -18.00
N ALA A 564 13.85 -23.39 -16.77
CA ALA A 564 14.59 -24.34 -15.97
C ALA A 564 14.55 -25.74 -16.61
N GLU A 565 15.62 -26.49 -16.42
CA GLU A 565 15.74 -27.86 -16.91
C GLU A 565 14.73 -28.80 -16.23
N ASP A 566 14.63 -30.02 -16.75
CA ASP A 566 13.82 -31.11 -16.21
C ASP A 566 12.33 -30.80 -16.05
N ASP A 567 11.77 -29.90 -16.85
CA ASP A 567 10.34 -29.57 -16.79
C ASP A 567 9.88 -29.09 -15.41
N PHE A 568 10.73 -28.33 -14.70
CA PHE A 568 10.44 -27.84 -13.35
C PHE A 568 9.13 -27.04 -13.24
N CYS A 569 8.86 -26.17 -14.21
CA CYS A 569 7.65 -25.35 -14.24
C CYS A 569 7.09 -25.25 -15.67
N LYS A 570 5.78 -25.36 -15.82
CA LYS A 570 5.07 -25.24 -17.09
C LYS A 570 3.78 -24.45 -16.96
N LEU A 571 3.38 -23.83 -18.06
CA LEU A 571 2.01 -23.36 -18.28
C LEU A 571 1.24 -24.45 -19.02
N GLU A 572 0.26 -25.06 -18.36
CA GLU A 572 -0.61 -26.10 -18.93
C GLU A 572 -1.97 -25.52 -19.30
N TYR A 573 -2.43 -25.81 -20.51
CA TYR A 573 -3.74 -25.43 -21.05
C TYR A 573 -4.05 -26.33 -22.26
N GLU A 574 -5.33 -26.61 -22.49
CA GLU A 574 -5.80 -27.36 -23.66
C GLU A 574 -6.54 -26.45 -24.65
N LYS A 575 -7.10 -25.33 -24.17
CA LYS A 575 -7.91 -24.43 -24.98
C LYS A 575 -7.07 -23.35 -25.65
N GLU A 576 -7.38 -23.03 -26.91
CA GLU A 576 -6.68 -21.99 -27.67
C GLU A 576 -6.80 -20.57 -27.06
N ASP A 577 -7.89 -20.31 -26.33
CA ASP A 577 -8.17 -19.05 -25.64
C ASP A 577 -7.53 -18.95 -24.24
N LEU A 578 -6.78 -19.99 -23.83
CA LEU A 578 -6.12 -20.11 -22.53
C LEU A 578 -7.08 -20.05 -21.32
N SER A 579 -8.39 -20.21 -21.51
CA SER A 579 -9.36 -20.05 -20.43
C SER A 579 -9.23 -21.10 -19.30
N ASP A 580 -8.49 -22.18 -19.55
CA ASP A 580 -8.16 -23.25 -18.61
C ASP A 580 -6.68 -23.23 -18.14
N LEU A 581 -5.96 -22.14 -18.42
CA LEU A 581 -4.54 -21.97 -18.07
C LEU A 581 -4.27 -22.23 -16.58
N LYS A 582 -3.33 -23.14 -16.30
CA LYS A 582 -2.83 -23.49 -14.97
C LYS A 582 -1.30 -23.53 -14.96
N ILE A 583 -0.72 -23.22 -13.81
CA ILE A 583 0.70 -23.42 -13.54
C ILE A 583 0.88 -24.82 -13.00
N LYS A 584 1.84 -25.55 -13.58
CA LYS A 584 2.32 -26.83 -13.06
C LYS A 584 3.74 -26.66 -12.58
N LEU A 585 3.94 -26.87 -11.28
CA LEU A 585 5.24 -26.80 -10.62
C LEU A 585 5.58 -28.18 -10.06
N ASP A 586 6.77 -28.70 -10.39
CA ASP A 586 7.20 -30.00 -9.87
C ASP A 586 7.89 -29.83 -8.51
N ARG A 587 7.18 -30.22 -7.44
CA ARG A 587 7.67 -30.16 -6.06
C ARG A 587 9.02 -30.84 -5.87
N SER A 588 9.23 -31.99 -6.50
CA SER A 588 10.44 -32.80 -6.30
C SER A 588 11.70 -32.14 -6.86
N LYS A 589 11.53 -31.14 -7.74
CA LYS A 589 12.61 -30.43 -8.44
C LYS A 589 12.94 -29.06 -7.87
N ILE A 590 12.25 -28.62 -6.81
CA ILE A 590 12.52 -27.32 -6.17
C ILE A 590 13.98 -27.27 -5.69
N LEU A 591 14.45 -28.28 -4.96
CA LEU A 591 15.81 -28.29 -4.40
C LEU A 591 16.92 -28.58 -5.43
N THR A 592 16.56 -28.96 -6.66
CA THR A 592 17.49 -29.27 -7.74
C THR A 592 17.40 -28.21 -8.85
N SER A 593 16.66 -28.48 -9.92
CA SER A 593 16.62 -27.66 -11.14
C SER A 593 15.96 -26.29 -10.86
N GLY A 594 14.98 -26.23 -9.96
CA GLY A 594 14.36 -24.99 -9.51
C GLY A 594 15.34 -24.06 -8.77
N ARG A 595 16.00 -24.58 -7.72
CA ARG A 595 17.01 -23.84 -6.96
C ARG A 595 18.18 -23.42 -7.83
N LYS A 596 18.63 -24.28 -8.76
CA LYS A 596 19.68 -23.95 -9.72
C LYS A 596 19.26 -22.79 -10.62
N ALA A 597 18.05 -22.81 -11.18
CA ALA A 597 17.56 -21.71 -12.02
C ALA A 597 17.47 -20.39 -11.26
N VAL A 598 17.01 -20.41 -10.00
CA VAL A 598 17.02 -19.25 -9.10
C VAL A 598 18.45 -18.76 -8.84
N GLY A 599 19.36 -19.66 -8.46
CA GLY A 599 20.74 -19.34 -8.13
C GLY A 599 21.54 -18.79 -9.32
N ASP A 600 21.38 -19.37 -10.51
CA ASP A 600 22.06 -18.94 -11.74
C ASP A 600 21.58 -17.54 -12.16
N PHE A 601 20.27 -17.28 -12.06
CA PHE A 601 19.71 -15.95 -12.33
C PHE A 601 20.25 -14.95 -11.31
N LEU A 602 20.17 -15.28 -10.02
CA LEU A 602 20.64 -14.46 -8.91
C LEU A 602 22.11 -14.10 -9.07
N GLN A 603 22.98 -15.07 -9.36
CA GLN A 603 24.41 -14.85 -9.55
C GLN A 603 24.67 -13.85 -10.68
N LYS A 604 24.02 -14.02 -11.84
CA LYS A 604 24.19 -13.10 -12.97
C LYS A 604 23.84 -11.68 -12.60
N ILE A 605 22.63 -11.47 -12.07
CA ILE A 605 22.17 -10.11 -11.82
C ILE A 605 22.91 -9.45 -10.67
N HIS A 606 23.27 -10.22 -9.65
CA HIS A 606 24.07 -9.71 -8.53
C HIS A 606 25.43 -9.23 -9.03
N ILE A 607 26.12 -10.03 -9.84
CA ILE A 607 27.47 -9.67 -10.32
C ILE A 607 27.43 -8.45 -11.24
N TYR A 608 26.51 -8.36 -12.20
CA TYR A 608 26.41 -7.17 -13.05
C TYR A 608 26.10 -5.91 -12.23
N LYS A 609 25.25 -6.03 -11.21
CA LYS A 609 24.98 -4.93 -10.27
C LYS A 609 26.23 -4.56 -9.49
N SER A 610 26.91 -5.53 -8.87
CA SER A 610 28.10 -5.31 -8.06
C SER A 610 29.23 -4.63 -8.83
N THR A 611 29.38 -4.94 -10.12
CA THR A 611 30.48 -4.44 -10.95
C THR A 611 30.10 -3.23 -11.81
N ALA A 612 28.92 -2.65 -11.64
CA ALA A 612 28.41 -1.60 -12.53
C ALA A 612 28.45 -1.99 -14.03
N ASP A 613 28.25 -3.27 -14.36
CA ASP A 613 28.18 -3.76 -15.75
C ASP A 613 26.76 -3.50 -16.30
N VAL A 614 26.50 -2.22 -16.58
CA VAL A 614 25.19 -1.72 -17.01
C VAL A 614 24.75 -2.35 -18.33
N GLU A 615 25.68 -2.52 -19.27
CA GLU A 615 25.38 -3.03 -20.61
C GLU A 615 24.84 -4.46 -20.54
N ASN A 616 25.58 -5.37 -19.91
CA ASN A 616 25.16 -6.76 -19.82
C ASN A 616 23.99 -6.94 -18.86
N GLY A 617 24.00 -6.23 -17.72
CA GLY A 617 22.92 -6.30 -16.73
C GLY A 617 21.58 -5.82 -17.29
N THR A 618 21.55 -4.66 -17.94
CA THR A 618 20.33 -4.10 -18.54
C THR A 618 19.81 -4.99 -19.66
N LYS A 619 20.69 -5.47 -20.54
CA LYS A 619 20.31 -6.37 -21.63
C LYS A 619 19.68 -7.66 -21.10
N PHE A 620 20.39 -8.35 -20.20
CA PHE A 620 19.92 -9.62 -19.65
C PHE A 620 18.59 -9.46 -18.89
N PHE A 621 18.46 -8.44 -18.04
CA PHE A 621 17.22 -8.23 -17.29
C PHE A 621 16.05 -7.80 -18.18
N THR A 622 16.30 -6.99 -19.21
CA THR A 622 15.26 -6.62 -20.19
C THR A 622 14.79 -7.85 -20.97
N ASP A 623 15.71 -8.72 -21.41
CA ASP A 623 15.35 -9.97 -22.07
C ASP A 623 14.53 -10.87 -21.14
N MET A 624 14.95 -11.00 -19.87
CA MET A 624 14.24 -11.76 -18.85
C MET A 624 12.95 -11.10 -18.38
N SER A 625 12.68 -9.83 -18.65
CA SER A 625 11.42 -9.17 -18.27
C SER A 625 10.57 -8.71 -19.46
N GLY A 626 11.02 -8.97 -20.68
CA GLY A 626 10.30 -8.67 -21.92
C GLY A 626 9.04 -9.52 -22.09
N VAL A 627 7.91 -8.85 -22.31
CA VAL A 627 6.59 -9.47 -22.47
C VAL A 627 6.30 -9.75 -23.95
N GLY A 628 6.54 -8.76 -24.81
CA GLY A 628 6.20 -8.84 -26.24
C GLY A 628 4.69 -8.82 -26.50
N LEU A 629 4.29 -8.66 -27.76
CA LEU A 629 2.88 -8.49 -28.15
C LEU A 629 2.23 -9.77 -28.69
N GLU A 630 2.96 -10.86 -28.87
CA GLU A 630 2.44 -12.05 -29.57
C GLU A 630 1.74 -13.05 -28.65
N TYR A 631 2.28 -13.29 -27.46
CA TYR A 631 1.77 -14.31 -26.54
C TYR A 631 1.46 -13.74 -25.16
N TRP A 632 2.48 -13.21 -24.46
CA TRP A 632 2.28 -12.71 -23.10
C TRP A 632 1.44 -11.44 -23.05
N GLY A 633 1.73 -10.45 -23.91
CA GLY A 633 1.06 -9.14 -23.90
C GLY A 633 -0.35 -9.13 -24.50
N THR A 634 -0.77 -10.26 -25.10
CA THR A 634 -2.09 -10.46 -25.70
C THR A 634 -2.78 -11.66 -25.05
N LYS A 635 -2.55 -12.89 -25.54
CA LYS A 635 -3.28 -14.09 -25.10
C LYS A 635 -3.27 -14.29 -23.58
N VAL A 636 -2.07 -14.29 -22.98
CA VAL A 636 -1.95 -14.52 -21.53
C VAL A 636 -2.51 -13.34 -20.74
N ARG A 637 -2.20 -12.11 -21.17
CA ARG A 637 -2.72 -10.90 -20.52
C ARG A 637 -4.24 -10.83 -20.55
N ASP A 638 -4.88 -11.22 -21.64
CA ASP A 638 -6.33 -11.22 -21.78
C ASP A 638 -6.99 -12.17 -20.78
N VAL A 639 -6.47 -13.40 -20.61
CA VAL A 639 -6.98 -14.33 -19.60
C VAL A 639 -6.67 -13.88 -18.17
N VAL A 640 -5.51 -13.26 -17.93
CA VAL A 640 -5.16 -12.66 -16.64
C VAL A 640 -6.13 -11.55 -16.27
N LEU A 641 -6.40 -10.60 -17.18
CA LEU A 641 -7.36 -9.53 -16.95
C LEU A 641 -8.78 -10.05 -16.75
N LYS A 642 -9.18 -11.07 -17.49
CA LYS A 642 -10.50 -11.72 -17.32
C LYS A 642 -10.66 -12.38 -15.94
N ASN A 643 -9.56 -12.80 -15.33
CA ASN A 643 -9.53 -13.40 -14.00
C ASN A 643 -9.08 -12.43 -12.89
N LYS A 644 -8.93 -11.13 -13.21
CA LYS A 644 -8.54 -10.10 -12.24
C LYS A 644 -9.53 -10.08 -11.09
N GLN A 645 -9.00 -10.11 -9.87
CA GLN A 645 -9.83 -10.01 -8.66
C GLN A 645 -10.07 -8.53 -8.30
N PRO A 646 -11.29 -8.17 -7.85
CA PRO A 646 -11.56 -6.86 -7.25
C PRO A 646 -10.57 -6.53 -6.14
N ARG A 647 -10.31 -5.24 -5.93
CA ARG A 647 -9.47 -4.81 -4.81
C ARG A 647 -10.17 -5.16 -3.49
N LYS A 648 -9.38 -5.56 -2.49
CA LYS A 648 -9.89 -5.90 -1.15
C LYS A 648 -10.45 -4.66 -0.46
N VAL A 649 -11.58 -4.84 0.20
CA VAL A 649 -12.20 -3.86 1.10
C VAL A 649 -12.18 -4.44 2.50
N PHE A 650 -11.58 -3.71 3.46
CA PHE A 650 -11.27 -4.26 4.78
C PHE A 650 -12.35 -3.94 5.81
N VAL A 651 -12.94 -4.97 6.40
CA VAL A 651 -13.78 -4.86 7.59
C VAL A 651 -12.87 -4.79 8.80
N GLN A 652 -12.85 -3.61 9.45
CA GLN A 652 -12.02 -3.35 10.62
C GLN A 652 -12.82 -3.56 11.91
N ALA A 653 -12.18 -4.08 12.94
CA ALA A 653 -12.79 -4.21 14.26
C ALA A 653 -13.02 -2.84 14.93
N ASN A 654 -13.91 -2.81 15.92
CA ASN A 654 -14.08 -1.66 16.82
C ASN A 654 -13.57 -2.00 18.22
N THR A 655 -13.09 -0.99 18.94
CA THR A 655 -12.71 -1.11 20.34
C THR A 655 -13.65 -0.31 21.24
N TYR A 656 -14.00 -0.87 22.39
CA TYR A 656 -14.90 -0.25 23.37
C TYR A 656 -14.24 -0.17 24.74
N LEU A 657 -14.22 1.02 25.32
CA LEU A 657 -13.72 1.28 26.67
C LEU A 657 -14.89 1.18 27.67
N ASP A 658 -14.74 0.33 28.67
CA ASP A 658 -15.53 0.39 29.90
C ASP A 658 -14.89 1.41 30.84
N GLU A 659 -15.52 2.58 30.96
CA GLU A 659 -15.03 3.69 31.80
C GLU A 659 -14.98 3.33 33.30
N ALA A 660 -15.80 2.38 33.77
CA ALA A 660 -15.82 1.99 35.18
C ALA A 660 -14.62 1.11 35.54
N THR A 661 -14.17 0.27 34.61
CA THR A 661 -13.08 -0.69 34.84
C THR A 661 -11.77 -0.30 34.15
N GLY A 662 -11.82 0.63 33.20
CA GLY A 662 -10.70 1.00 32.33
C GLY A 662 -10.32 -0.12 31.33
N LYS A 663 -11.14 -1.15 31.18
CA LYS A 663 -10.87 -2.27 30.26
C LYS A 663 -11.36 -1.97 28.86
N VAL A 664 -10.60 -2.41 27.86
CA VAL A 664 -10.96 -2.28 26.45
C VAL A 664 -11.28 -3.65 25.88
N SER A 665 -12.42 -3.75 25.19
CA SER A 665 -12.84 -4.93 24.44
C SER A 665 -12.76 -4.69 22.93
N LEU A 666 -12.67 -5.76 22.16
CA LEU A 666 -12.63 -5.76 20.70
C LEU A 666 -13.93 -6.38 20.16
N LYS A 667 -14.53 -5.79 19.12
CA LYS A 667 -15.68 -6.33 18.41
C LYS A 667 -15.35 -6.54 16.93
N HIS A 668 -15.51 -7.77 16.47
CA HIS A 668 -15.41 -8.14 15.07
C HIS A 668 -16.76 -8.05 14.36
N TYR A 669 -16.67 -8.00 13.03
CA TYR A 669 -17.81 -7.96 12.12
C TYR A 669 -17.57 -8.97 10.99
N ASP A 670 -18.64 -9.44 10.39
CA ASP A 670 -18.57 -10.40 9.29
C ASP A 670 -17.94 -9.77 8.04
N ALA A 671 -17.24 -10.58 7.25
CA ALA A 671 -16.63 -10.16 5.98
C ALA A 671 -17.67 -10.05 4.86
N THR A 672 -18.71 -9.24 5.06
CA THR A 672 -19.81 -8.99 4.13
C THR A 672 -20.02 -7.48 3.92
N PRO A 673 -20.69 -7.05 2.82
CA PRO A 673 -21.07 -5.66 2.65
C PRO A 673 -21.81 -5.07 3.85
N GLU A 674 -22.73 -5.83 4.43
CA GLU A 674 -23.50 -5.46 5.63
C GLU A 674 -22.60 -5.36 6.86
N GLY A 675 -21.63 -6.27 7.02
CA GLY A 675 -20.64 -6.23 8.09
C GLY A 675 -19.76 -4.99 8.04
N ILE A 676 -19.38 -4.53 6.84
CA ILE A 676 -18.73 -3.21 6.68
C ILE A 676 -19.64 -2.11 7.21
N ILE A 677 -20.88 -2.02 6.72
CA ILE A 677 -21.78 -0.93 7.12
C ILE A 677 -22.01 -0.93 8.64
N GLN A 678 -22.23 -2.10 9.23
CA GLN A 678 -22.36 -2.26 10.67
C GLN A 678 -21.11 -1.77 11.41
N SER A 679 -19.91 -2.14 10.93
CA SER A 679 -18.65 -1.74 11.57
C SER A 679 -18.47 -0.22 11.62
N TRP A 680 -18.92 0.49 10.58
CA TRP A 680 -18.89 1.95 10.50
C TRP A 680 -20.00 2.60 11.33
N ALA A 681 -21.22 2.06 11.31
CA ALA A 681 -22.32 2.55 12.14
C ALA A 681 -22.01 2.45 13.64
N ASP A 682 -21.38 1.35 14.06
CA ASP A 682 -20.97 1.13 15.45
C ASP A 682 -19.72 1.91 15.87
N ARG A 683 -19.08 2.62 14.92
CA ARG A 683 -17.87 3.42 15.16
C ARG A 683 -18.20 4.83 15.64
N GLU A 684 -19.37 5.34 15.24
CA GLU A 684 -19.93 6.63 15.63
C GLU A 684 -20.22 6.75 17.14
#